data_AF-A0A9X3S6D2-F1
#
_entry.id   AF-A0A9X3S6D2-F1
#
_cell.length_a   1.000
_cell.length_b   1.000
_cell.length_c   1.000
_cell.angle_alpha   90.00
_cell.angle_beta   90.00
_cell.angle_gamma   90.00
#
_symmetry.space_group_name_H-M   'P 1'
#
loop_
_entity.id
_entity.type
_entity.pdbx_description
1 polymer ?
#
loop_
_entity_poly.entity_id
_entity_poly.type
_entity_poly.pdbx_seq_one_letter_code
_entity_poly.pdbx_strand_id
1 'polypeptide(L)'
;MSAVVALVLAIWSVASISLLPPKLTPRAMTVGGATTHVLLDSRGSWILDPTSTTADFTGLSMRADLLGDIIATPPMRDRIAHIIGVPASQISSNSRITANVTAIMREPDLEQRSNQILNSKQPYRLEMQADPALPILNIYAQGPSTAAAMRLANAAYTALEQQLHELTVRDGASESDRVQIRQLGGARGGVINGGSEMQIAILTFLVSFVICGFLLLLGRRARQGWKEAADAASGGGAPKRRAVRTLPAAGGMWPHTTRVLPWMIAGFMAVLWLTPFNTIQLTASLPFDLKLDRLVLPVIIATWALAMAVGGPSAPRFKPTWIHAAIVSFIGAACIGVLLNARALNQSLEFDLSSKKILLLVFYGCLFMMVASIVRKQEVPAFLKYTLGLAVICALGTIWEYRFHYNVFYDLSDKLLPGIFQVGSAESTGVDDLGRRLTRGPGEHPLETVAMLSMAIPIALVGMLGSQTRRQRLLYGLAACIMLAAGISTYRKSALLAPLSVILTIAYFRRRELLKLAPLGLVGIVVVRILSPGALGSILFQLHANRLDVGTVSDRSSDYDAVRPDVWTHLAFGRGYGSYDHVSYRILDSEMLGRLVDTGIVGLLFYALMVVSIVLAARGVIRRRDPVWSPPALAVAASAVAFLVVSFLFDVTSFPHTPYIILSLAGLLAAIISGDASADAPRITPTTTAVRRRQASRQHPRKPRPAAAKQLPLRR
;
A
#
# COMPACT_ATOMS: atom_id res chain seq x y z
N MET A 1 -8.14 -31.39 8.66
CA MET A 1 -6.66 -31.44 8.75
C MET A 1 -6.05 -30.04 8.76
N SER A 2 -6.18 -29.24 7.70
CA SER A 2 -5.63 -27.86 7.69
C SER A 2 -6.12 -26.99 8.85
N ALA A 3 -7.42 -27.01 9.15
CA ALA A 3 -7.99 -26.28 10.29
C ALA A 3 -7.43 -26.73 11.65
N VAL A 4 -7.15 -28.02 11.82
CA VAL A 4 -6.61 -28.57 13.08
C VAL A 4 -5.17 -28.13 13.28
N VAL A 5 -4.33 -28.25 12.24
CA VAL A 5 -2.93 -27.78 12.28
C VAL A 5 -2.88 -26.27 12.54
N ALA A 6 -3.72 -25.50 11.86
CA ALA A 6 -3.81 -24.06 12.05
C ALA A 6 -4.23 -23.68 13.48
N LEU A 7 -5.21 -24.39 14.06
CA LEU A 7 -5.65 -24.15 15.43
C LEU A 7 -4.55 -24.47 16.45
N VAL A 8 -3.82 -25.58 16.28
CA VAL A 8 -2.70 -25.94 17.15
C VAL A 8 -1.59 -24.88 17.09
N LEU A 9 -1.23 -24.41 15.89
CA LEU A 9 -0.22 -23.36 15.73
C LEU A 9 -0.67 -22.02 16.33
N ALA A 10 -1.96 -21.66 16.19
CA ALA A 10 -2.51 -20.45 16.78
C ALA A 10 -2.54 -20.49 18.32
N ILE A 11 -2.87 -21.65 18.92
CA ILE A 11 -2.79 -21.82 20.37
C ILE A 11 -1.33 -21.76 20.82
N TRP A 12 -0.41 -22.40 20.08
CA TRP A 12 1.01 -22.42 20.44
C TRP A 12 1.71 -21.06 20.32
N SER A 13 1.22 -20.16 19.45
CA SER A 13 1.80 -18.82 19.32
C SER A 13 1.55 -17.94 20.55
N VAL A 14 0.43 -18.15 21.25
CA VAL A 14 0.01 -17.32 22.41
C VAL A 14 0.12 -18.08 23.74
N ALA A 15 0.10 -19.41 23.75
CA ALA A 15 0.20 -20.23 24.96
C ALA A 15 1.32 -21.26 24.86
N SER A 16 1.98 -21.57 25.98
CA SER A 16 2.82 -22.76 26.08
C SER A 16 1.97 -23.97 26.42
N ILE A 17 2.12 -25.01 25.61
CA ILE A 17 1.40 -26.28 25.73
C ILE A 17 2.33 -27.26 26.45
N SER A 18 2.04 -27.60 27.70
CA SER A 18 2.65 -28.75 28.38
C SER A 18 1.80 -29.98 28.10
N LEU A 19 2.43 -31.08 27.66
CA LEU A 19 1.73 -32.34 27.39
C LEU A 19 1.63 -33.23 28.64
N LEU A 20 2.54 -33.10 29.61
CA LEU A 20 2.59 -33.92 30.82
C LEU A 20 3.13 -33.12 32.03
N PRO A 21 2.28 -32.67 32.98
CA PRO A 21 0.81 -32.71 32.94
C PRO A 21 0.23 -31.76 31.87
N PRO A 22 -0.97 -32.04 31.31
CA PRO A 22 -1.63 -31.18 30.33
C PRO A 22 -1.96 -29.83 30.97
N LYS A 23 -1.22 -28.78 30.58
CA LYS A 23 -1.42 -27.41 31.07
C LYS A 23 -1.21 -26.43 29.93
N LEU A 24 -2.14 -25.50 29.80
CA LEU A 24 -2.01 -24.32 28.95
C LEU A 24 -1.68 -23.14 29.86
N THR A 25 -0.48 -22.59 29.72
CA THR A 25 -0.12 -21.33 30.38
C THR A 25 0.00 -20.23 29.33
N PRO A 26 -0.71 -19.10 29.48
CA PRO A 26 -0.55 -17.96 28.59
C PRO A 26 0.91 -17.53 28.57
N ARG A 27 1.46 -17.24 27.38
CA ARG A 27 2.75 -16.58 27.31
C ARG A 27 2.54 -15.14 27.80
N ALA A 28 3.48 -14.61 28.58
CA ALA A 28 3.46 -13.23 29.03
C ALA A 28 3.63 -12.28 27.82
N MET A 29 2.51 -12.00 27.17
CA MET A 29 2.39 -11.13 25.99
C MET A 29 1.73 -9.81 26.37
N THR A 30 1.26 -9.65 27.60
CA THR A 30 0.75 -8.37 28.11
C THR A 30 1.89 -7.41 28.43
N VAL A 31 1.71 -6.14 28.05
CA VAL A 31 2.63 -5.05 28.38
C VAL A 31 1.88 -4.09 29.29
N GLY A 32 2.40 -3.92 30.50
CA GLY A 32 1.90 -2.93 31.45
C GLY A 32 2.51 -1.56 31.17
N GLY A 33 1.67 -0.54 31.15
CA GLY A 33 2.07 0.86 31.12
C GLY A 33 1.78 1.55 32.43
N ALA A 34 2.57 2.55 32.77
CA ALA A 34 2.26 3.49 33.84
C ALA A 34 2.74 4.90 33.48
N THR A 35 2.04 5.90 33.99
CA THR A 35 2.41 7.31 33.85
C THR A 35 2.46 7.97 35.22
N THR A 36 3.39 8.91 35.40
CA THR A 36 3.39 9.86 36.50
C THR A 36 3.82 11.22 36.01
N HIS A 37 3.35 12.27 36.68
CA HIS A 37 3.66 13.65 36.33
C HIS A 37 4.43 14.30 37.47
N VAL A 38 5.51 14.99 37.14
CA VAL A 38 6.36 15.70 38.10
C VAL A 38 6.27 17.19 37.78
N LEU A 39 5.68 17.96 38.69
CA LEU A 39 5.66 19.41 38.60
C LEU A 39 7.01 19.96 39.06
N LEU A 40 7.59 20.83 38.25
CA LEU A 40 8.70 21.68 38.63
C LEU A 40 8.14 22.99 39.16
N ASP A 41 8.47 23.31 40.39
CA ASP A 41 7.98 24.49 41.09
C ASP A 41 9.16 25.33 41.59
N SER A 42 8.91 26.62 41.78
CA SER A 42 9.85 27.53 42.43
C SER A 42 9.34 27.84 43.85
N ARG A 43 10.25 28.06 44.79
CA ARG A 43 9.85 28.30 46.19
C ARG A 43 9.08 29.64 46.38
N GLY A 44 9.28 30.61 45.49
CA GLY A 44 8.61 31.92 45.53
C GLY A 44 7.30 31.92 44.74
N SER A 45 6.27 32.61 45.26
CA SER A 45 5.00 32.78 44.54
C SER A 45 5.18 33.79 43.39
N TRP A 46 5.10 33.32 42.15
CA TRP A 46 5.20 34.16 40.94
C TRP A 46 4.17 35.29 40.89
N ILE A 47 2.99 35.05 41.47
CA ILE A 47 1.91 36.06 41.51
C ILE A 47 2.23 37.18 42.51
N LEU A 48 3.05 36.88 43.53
CA LEU A 48 3.33 37.80 44.64
C LEU A 48 4.73 38.44 44.52
N ASP A 49 5.57 37.93 43.62
CA ASP A 49 6.90 38.47 43.37
C ASP A 49 6.91 39.41 42.16
N PRO A 50 7.01 40.74 42.38
CA PRO A 50 7.01 41.73 41.30
C PRO A 50 8.27 41.69 40.42
N THR A 51 9.30 40.91 40.80
CA THR A 51 10.53 40.74 40.03
C THR A 51 10.49 39.55 39.08
N SER A 52 9.48 38.69 39.21
CA SER A 52 9.32 37.50 38.37
C SER A 52 8.94 37.87 36.93
N THR A 53 9.58 37.22 35.96
CA THR A 53 9.38 37.46 34.53
C THR A 53 8.85 36.21 33.81
N THR A 54 8.31 36.40 32.61
CA THR A 54 7.92 35.29 31.73
C THR A 54 9.10 34.40 31.32
N ALA A 55 10.33 34.93 31.38
CA ALA A 55 11.56 34.19 31.15
C ALA A 55 11.82 33.16 32.26
N ASP A 56 11.47 33.47 33.51
CA ASP A 56 11.64 32.54 34.65
C ASP A 56 10.72 31.33 34.53
N PHE A 57 9.47 31.55 34.09
CA PHE A 57 8.53 30.46 33.79
C PHE A 57 9.04 29.57 32.64
N THR A 58 9.50 30.19 31.55
CA THR A 58 10.08 29.46 30.41
C THR A 58 11.34 28.68 30.83
N GLY A 59 12.14 29.27 31.75
CA GLY A 59 13.32 28.62 32.33
C GLY A 59 12.98 27.37 33.13
N LEU A 60 11.84 27.31 33.82
CA LEU A 60 11.38 26.10 34.50
C LEU A 60 10.99 24.99 33.51
N SER A 61 10.30 25.33 32.42
CA SER A 61 10.01 24.35 31.36
C SER A 61 11.29 23.82 30.69
N MET A 62 12.27 24.68 30.42
CA MET A 62 13.58 24.24 29.91
C MET A 62 14.35 23.37 30.92
N ARG A 63 14.21 23.63 32.23
CA ARG A 63 14.77 22.77 33.27
C ARG A 63 14.07 21.42 33.32
N ALA A 64 12.78 21.33 32.99
CA ALA A 64 12.08 20.04 32.88
C ALA A 64 12.68 19.15 31.79
N ASP A 65 13.04 19.72 30.63
CA ASP A 65 13.80 19.03 29.58
C ASP A 65 15.14 18.50 30.13
N LEU A 66 15.92 19.36 30.80
CA LEU A 66 17.22 18.96 31.39
C LEU A 66 17.07 17.86 32.45
N LEU A 67 16.05 17.92 33.31
CA LEU A 67 15.79 16.87 34.29
C LEU A 67 15.39 15.56 33.60
N GLY A 68 14.62 15.63 32.51
CA GLY A 68 14.31 14.47 31.65
C GLY A 68 15.58 13.80 31.12
N ASP A 69 16.52 14.59 30.61
CA ASP A 69 17.81 14.10 30.12
C ASP A 69 18.67 13.50 31.24
N ILE A 70 18.70 14.11 32.42
CA ILE A 70 19.40 13.58 33.60
C ILE A 70 18.85 12.21 34.00
N ILE A 71 17.53 12.04 34.02
CA ILE A 71 16.90 10.74 34.33
C ILE A 71 17.27 9.68 33.29
N ALA A 72 17.50 10.08 32.04
CA ALA A 72 17.85 9.16 30.97
C ALA A 72 19.28 8.61 31.08
N THR A 73 20.14 9.26 31.87
CA THR A 73 21.57 8.92 31.95
C THR A 73 21.84 7.54 32.58
N PRO A 74 22.96 6.88 32.21
CA PRO A 74 23.34 5.59 32.80
C PRO A 74 23.42 5.57 34.34
N PRO A 75 24.01 6.57 35.03
CA PRO A 75 24.05 6.59 36.49
C PRO A 75 22.65 6.62 37.14
N MET A 76 21.72 7.37 36.53
CA MET A 76 20.36 7.44 37.05
C MET A 76 19.60 6.13 36.82
N ARG A 77 19.82 5.50 35.66
CA ARG A 77 19.30 4.16 35.38
C ARG A 77 19.79 3.13 36.39
N ASP A 78 21.06 3.16 36.79
CA ASP A 78 21.61 2.24 37.80
C ASP A 78 20.96 2.46 39.18
N ARG A 79 20.70 3.72 39.55
CA ARG A 79 19.97 4.05 40.79
C ARG A 79 18.52 3.54 40.75
N ILE A 80 17.81 3.78 39.63
CA ILE A 80 16.44 3.29 39.45
C ILE A 80 16.40 1.75 39.51
N ALA A 81 17.35 1.10 38.83
CA ALA A 81 17.54 -0.34 38.84
C ALA A 81 17.71 -0.91 40.26
N HIS A 82 18.53 -0.25 41.08
CA HIS A 82 18.72 -0.60 42.49
C HIS A 82 17.42 -0.45 43.30
N ILE A 83 16.67 0.63 43.11
CA ILE A 83 15.39 0.88 43.81
C ILE A 83 14.36 -0.22 43.51
N ILE A 84 14.28 -0.70 42.27
CA ILE A 84 13.28 -1.71 41.88
C ILE A 84 13.78 -3.17 41.93
N GLY A 85 15.06 -3.39 42.25
CA GLY A 85 15.67 -4.72 42.32
C GLY A 85 15.79 -5.44 40.97
N VAL A 86 16.03 -4.69 39.88
CA VAL A 86 16.17 -5.23 38.51
C VAL A 86 17.55 -4.85 37.97
N PRO A 87 18.25 -5.70 37.19
CA PRO A 87 19.51 -5.31 36.59
C PRO A 87 19.36 -4.09 35.67
N ALA A 88 20.25 -3.11 35.77
CA ALA A 88 20.20 -1.89 34.95
C ALA A 88 20.27 -2.18 33.45
N SER A 89 20.90 -3.29 33.05
CA SER A 89 20.94 -3.77 31.67
C SER A 89 19.56 -4.16 31.11
N GLN A 90 18.54 -4.33 31.94
CA GLN A 90 17.16 -4.64 31.55
C GLN A 90 16.26 -3.41 31.45
N ILE A 91 16.80 -2.21 31.74
CA ILE A 91 16.07 -0.95 31.70
C ILE A 91 16.59 -0.13 30.52
N SER A 92 15.71 0.30 29.63
CA SER A 92 16.03 1.36 28.67
C SER A 92 15.47 2.69 29.16
N SER A 93 16.26 3.75 29.13
CA SER A 93 15.86 5.10 29.55
C SER A 93 16.15 6.09 28.44
N ASN A 94 15.12 6.78 27.96
CA ASN A 94 15.23 7.77 26.88
C ASN A 94 14.48 9.05 27.27
N SER A 95 14.98 10.19 26.83
CA SER A 95 14.30 11.49 26.91
C SER A 95 13.87 11.90 25.50
N ARG A 96 12.62 12.37 25.32
CA ARG A 96 12.19 12.95 24.04
C ARG A 96 12.61 14.40 23.98
N ILE A 97 13.23 14.78 22.86
CA ILE A 97 13.50 16.19 22.55
C ILE A 97 12.16 16.88 22.27
N THR A 98 11.66 17.62 23.27
CA THR A 98 10.43 18.44 23.18
C THR A 98 10.69 19.88 22.77
N ALA A 99 11.94 20.33 22.84
CA ALA A 99 12.38 21.64 22.36
C ALA A 99 12.04 21.86 20.87
N ASN A 100 11.74 23.10 20.48
CA ASN A 100 11.28 23.55 19.16
C ASN A 100 12.39 23.44 18.06
N VAL A 101 12.89 22.24 17.86
CA VAL A 101 13.96 21.88 16.93
C VAL A 101 13.32 21.30 15.67
N THR A 102 13.88 21.64 14.50
CA THR A 102 13.41 21.16 13.20
C THR A 102 13.40 19.62 13.12
N ALA A 103 12.46 19.05 12.36
CA ALA A 103 12.26 17.60 12.24
C ALA A 103 13.54 16.85 11.85
N ILE A 104 14.36 17.44 10.95
CA ILE A 104 15.63 16.86 10.49
C ILE A 104 16.61 16.57 11.64
N MET A 105 16.63 17.42 12.67
CA MET A 105 17.49 17.22 13.85
C MET A 105 16.90 16.26 14.89
N ARG A 106 15.63 15.86 14.73
CA ARG A 106 14.96 14.86 15.59
C ARG A 106 15.01 13.46 14.99
N GLU A 107 15.27 13.33 13.69
CA GLU A 107 15.34 12.03 13.03
C GLU A 107 16.62 11.28 13.44
N PRO A 108 16.52 10.00 13.83
CA PRO A 108 17.68 9.25 14.29
C PRO A 108 18.68 9.01 13.15
N ASP A 109 19.96 9.23 13.44
CA ASP A 109 21.07 8.78 12.60
C ASP A 109 21.36 7.27 12.80
N LEU A 110 22.38 6.75 12.14
CA LEU A 110 22.77 5.34 12.20
C LEU A 110 23.09 4.88 13.64
N GLU A 111 23.84 5.66 14.40
CA GLU A 111 24.30 5.27 15.74
C GLU A 111 23.16 5.33 16.76
N GLN A 112 22.39 6.43 16.71
CA GLN A 112 21.18 6.59 17.51
C GLN A 112 20.19 5.47 17.22
N ARG A 113 20.01 5.10 15.93
CA ARG A 113 19.10 4.02 15.56
C ARG A 113 19.58 2.65 16.04
N SER A 114 20.87 2.37 15.93
CA SER A 114 21.47 1.13 16.46
C SER A 114 21.19 0.98 17.97
N ASN A 115 21.39 2.06 18.74
CA ASN A 115 21.10 2.09 20.16
C ASN A 115 19.60 1.92 20.46
N GLN A 116 18.71 2.56 19.69
CA GLN A 116 17.26 2.37 19.81
C GLN A 116 16.84 0.91 19.60
N ILE A 117 17.43 0.20 18.63
CA ILE A 117 17.14 -1.21 18.38
C ILE A 117 17.58 -2.08 19.57
N LEU A 118 18.75 -1.82 20.15
CA LEU A 118 19.20 -2.51 21.36
C LEU A 118 18.27 -2.25 22.55
N ASN A 119 17.90 -0.99 22.77
CA ASN A 119 17.00 -0.56 23.83
C ASN A 119 15.58 -1.13 23.67
N SER A 120 15.12 -1.34 22.43
CA SER A 120 13.80 -1.93 22.17
C SER A 120 13.66 -3.38 22.66
N LYS A 121 14.76 -4.10 22.91
CA LYS A 121 14.71 -5.47 23.41
C LYS A 121 14.54 -5.55 24.93
N GLN A 122 14.62 -4.41 25.62
CA GLN A 122 14.57 -4.37 27.07
C GLN A 122 13.14 -4.50 27.62
N PRO A 123 12.93 -5.33 28.65
CA PRO A 123 11.60 -5.57 29.22
C PRO A 123 11.06 -4.38 30.02
N TYR A 124 11.94 -3.50 30.52
CA TYR A 124 11.57 -2.27 31.22
C TYR A 124 11.98 -1.07 30.38
N ARG A 125 11.05 -0.15 30.18
CA ARG A 125 11.32 1.10 29.46
C ARG A 125 10.85 2.30 30.25
N LEU A 126 11.67 3.32 30.27
CA LEU A 126 11.41 4.61 30.87
C LEU A 126 11.57 5.67 29.79
N GLU A 127 10.56 6.51 29.64
CA GLU A 127 10.52 7.58 28.67
C GLU A 127 10.10 8.88 29.37
N MET A 128 10.94 9.90 29.24
CA MET A 128 10.71 11.21 29.83
C MET A 128 10.33 12.19 28.74
N GLN A 129 9.31 13.00 29.02
CA GLN A 129 8.83 14.01 28.09
C GLN A 129 8.42 15.25 28.88
N ALA A 130 9.12 16.36 28.70
CA ALA A 130 8.68 17.63 29.26
C ALA A 130 7.48 18.17 28.49
N ASP A 131 6.58 18.85 29.18
CA ASP A 131 5.53 19.60 28.53
C ASP A 131 6.11 20.90 27.95
N PRO A 132 5.92 21.19 26.66
CA PRO A 132 6.49 22.39 26.04
C PRO A 132 5.86 23.70 26.54
N ALA A 133 4.66 23.64 27.13
CA ALA A 133 3.91 24.80 27.61
C ALA A 133 3.86 24.90 29.15
N LEU A 134 4.13 23.82 29.87
CA LEU A 134 4.02 23.75 31.33
C LEU A 134 5.32 23.24 31.96
N PRO A 135 5.67 23.65 33.20
CA PRO A 135 6.84 23.15 33.92
C PRO A 135 6.53 21.75 34.49
N ILE A 136 6.12 20.81 33.64
CA ILE A 136 5.74 19.44 33.99
C ILE A 136 6.64 18.49 33.23
N LEU A 137 7.25 17.56 33.96
CA LEU A 137 7.94 16.40 33.39
C LEU A 137 7.03 15.17 33.47
N ASN A 138 6.65 14.66 32.31
CA ASN A 138 5.89 13.42 32.19
C ASN A 138 6.86 12.23 32.16
N ILE A 139 6.64 11.25 33.03
CA ILE A 139 7.41 10.01 33.08
C ILE A 139 6.50 8.86 32.69
N TYR A 140 6.81 8.23 31.57
CA TYR A 140 6.14 7.03 31.07
C TYR A 140 7.00 5.81 31.34
N ALA A 141 6.39 4.78 31.92
CA ALA A 141 7.04 3.52 32.21
C ALA A 141 6.32 2.35 31.53
N GLN A 142 7.09 1.42 31.00
CA GLN A 142 6.59 0.16 30.46
C GLN A 142 7.29 -1.01 31.17
N GLY A 143 6.56 -2.09 31.39
CA GLY A 143 7.09 -3.29 32.02
C GLY A 143 6.27 -4.55 31.75
N PRO A 144 6.73 -5.72 32.20
CA PRO A 144 6.04 -7.00 31.99
C PRO A 144 4.66 -7.11 32.68
N SER A 145 4.35 -6.18 33.58
CA SER A 145 3.04 -6.06 34.23
C SER A 145 2.77 -4.62 34.63
N THR A 146 1.50 -4.27 34.82
CA THR A 146 1.09 -2.93 35.27
C THR A 146 1.76 -2.54 36.59
N ALA A 147 1.82 -3.47 37.55
CA ALA A 147 2.47 -3.23 38.84
C ALA A 147 3.98 -2.97 38.67
N ALA A 148 4.64 -3.68 37.76
CA ALA A 148 6.06 -3.48 37.48
C ALA A 148 6.32 -2.12 36.82
N ALA A 149 5.45 -1.69 35.89
CA ALA A 149 5.53 -0.36 35.27
C ALA A 149 5.30 0.77 36.28
N MET A 150 4.30 0.64 37.17
CA MET A 150 4.04 1.63 38.23
C MET A 150 5.22 1.76 39.19
N ARG A 151 5.83 0.63 39.58
CA ARG A 151 7.06 0.66 40.42
C ARG A 151 8.20 1.39 39.71
N LEU A 152 8.41 1.13 38.41
CA LEU A 152 9.45 1.78 37.63
C LEU A 152 9.23 3.30 37.53
N ALA A 153 8.01 3.75 37.24
CA ALA A 153 7.67 5.17 37.17
C ALA A 153 7.88 5.91 38.52
N ASN A 154 7.41 5.31 39.61
CA ASN A 154 7.61 5.90 40.94
C ASN A 154 9.09 5.92 41.34
N ALA A 155 9.83 4.86 41.02
CA ALA A 155 11.27 4.80 41.30
C ALA A 155 12.07 5.86 40.55
N ALA A 156 11.67 6.22 39.32
CA ALA A 156 12.29 7.30 38.57
C ALA A 156 12.14 8.66 39.27
N TYR A 157 10.95 8.96 39.81
CA TYR A 157 10.75 10.16 40.62
C TYR A 157 11.61 10.14 41.90
N THR A 158 11.58 9.04 42.65
CA THR A 158 12.39 8.90 43.87
C THR A 158 13.89 9.04 43.60
N ALA A 159 14.39 8.48 42.49
CA ALA A 159 15.79 8.60 42.11
C ALA A 159 16.16 10.05 41.76
N LEU A 160 15.27 10.77 41.05
CA LEU A 160 15.46 12.18 40.73
C LEU A 160 15.48 13.06 41.99
N GLU A 161 14.56 12.82 42.92
CA GLU A 161 14.50 13.54 44.19
C GLU A 161 15.77 13.36 45.01
N GLN A 162 16.26 12.13 45.13
CA GLN A 162 17.52 11.82 45.80
C GLN A 162 18.71 12.53 45.12
N GLN A 163 18.77 12.53 43.79
CA GLN A 163 19.83 13.18 43.03
C GLN A 163 19.88 14.70 43.27
N LEU A 164 18.72 15.36 43.23
CA LEU A 164 18.64 16.80 43.48
C LEU A 164 19.01 17.15 44.93
N HIS A 165 18.62 16.30 45.88
CA HIS A 165 19.03 16.45 47.27
C HIS A 165 20.55 16.35 47.44
N GLU A 166 21.17 15.32 46.87
CA GLU A 166 22.62 15.10 46.89
C GLU A 166 23.40 16.24 46.23
N LEU A 167 22.95 16.74 45.08
CA LEU A 167 23.58 17.88 44.39
C LEU A 167 23.54 19.16 45.23
N THR A 168 22.42 19.40 45.94
CA THR A 168 22.34 20.58 46.81
C THR A 168 23.36 20.50 47.96
N VAL A 169 23.47 19.31 48.59
CA VAL A 169 24.40 19.10 49.71
C VAL A 169 25.85 19.24 49.25
N ARG A 170 26.16 18.78 48.03
CA ARG A 170 27.51 18.80 47.47
C ARG A 170 27.96 20.21 47.04
N ASP A 171 27.10 20.97 46.38
CA ASP A 171 27.50 22.24 45.74
C ASP A 171 27.28 23.46 46.64
N GLY A 172 26.78 23.27 47.87
CA GLY A 172 26.54 24.35 48.83
C GLY A 172 25.54 25.40 48.33
N ALA A 173 24.69 25.03 47.37
CA ALA A 173 23.71 25.92 46.77
C ALA A 173 22.73 26.45 47.82
N SER A 174 22.42 27.75 47.74
CA SER A 174 21.50 28.40 48.67
C SER A 174 20.11 27.74 48.60
N GLU A 175 19.43 27.59 49.74
CA GLU A 175 18.08 27.01 49.76
C GLU A 175 17.04 27.79 48.94
N SER A 176 17.34 29.04 48.55
CA SER A 176 16.53 29.92 47.71
C SER A 176 16.61 29.60 46.21
N ASP A 177 17.68 28.99 45.72
CA ASP A 177 17.89 28.69 44.28
C ASP A 177 17.40 27.28 43.88
N ARG A 178 16.80 26.54 44.81
CA ARG A 178 16.34 25.16 44.61
C ARG A 178 15.12 25.09 43.70
N VAL A 179 15.22 24.29 42.64
CA VAL A 179 14.04 23.78 41.91
C VAL A 179 13.36 22.73 42.78
N GLN A 180 12.11 22.95 43.14
CA GLN A 180 11.31 21.96 43.85
C GLN A 180 10.64 21.04 42.83
N ILE A 181 10.69 19.73 43.07
CA ILE A 181 9.95 18.77 42.27
C ILE A 181 8.84 18.14 43.12
N ARG A 182 7.64 18.07 42.57
CA ARG A 182 6.51 17.46 43.24
C ARG A 182 5.81 16.45 42.33
N GLN A 183 5.66 15.23 42.81
CA GLN A 183 4.87 14.23 42.11
C GLN A 183 3.37 14.59 42.20
N LEU A 184 2.70 14.74 41.06
CA LEU A 184 1.26 15.02 40.96
C LEU A 184 0.44 13.72 41.13
N GLY A 185 0.71 13.01 42.23
CA GLY A 185 0.13 11.70 42.56
C GLY A 185 0.98 10.51 42.12
N GLY A 186 0.80 9.37 42.78
CA GLY A 186 1.53 8.14 42.45
C GLY A 186 1.21 7.63 41.04
N ALA A 187 2.16 6.89 40.45
CA ALA A 187 2.03 6.39 39.09
C ALA A 187 0.75 5.57 38.89
N ARG A 188 0.00 5.87 37.82
CA ARG A 188 -1.22 5.14 37.43
C ARG A 188 -0.93 4.32 36.19
N GLY A 189 -1.41 3.09 36.16
CA GLY A 189 -1.10 2.17 35.06
C GLY A 189 -2.25 1.31 34.60
N GLY A 190 -2.09 0.77 33.39
CA GLY A 190 -3.02 -0.15 32.74
C GLY A 190 -2.31 -1.04 31.74
N VAL A 191 -3.01 -2.03 31.19
CA VAL A 191 -2.50 -2.85 30.08
C VAL A 191 -2.59 -2.03 28.79
N ILE A 192 -1.47 -1.81 28.11
CA ILE A 192 -1.44 -0.96 26.91
C ILE A 192 -1.91 -1.74 25.67
N ASN A 193 -1.59 -3.04 25.59
CA ASN A 193 -1.75 -3.84 24.38
C ASN A 193 -2.92 -4.83 24.43
N GLY A 194 -3.97 -4.51 25.18
CA GLY A 194 -5.16 -5.37 25.36
C GLY A 194 -5.79 -5.74 24.02
N GLY A 195 -5.68 -7.01 23.62
CA GLY A 195 -6.24 -7.55 22.36
C GLY A 195 -5.22 -8.03 21.33
N SER A 196 -3.94 -7.67 21.47
CA SER A 196 -2.88 -8.08 20.54
C SER A 196 -2.70 -9.60 20.51
N GLU A 197 -2.86 -10.29 21.65
CA GLU A 197 -2.83 -11.76 21.73
C GLU A 197 -3.85 -12.42 20.80
N MET A 198 -5.11 -11.94 20.81
CA MET A 198 -6.17 -12.47 19.96
C MET A 198 -5.87 -12.18 18.47
N GLN A 199 -5.41 -10.98 18.15
CA GLN A 199 -5.04 -10.63 16.79
C GLN A 199 -3.89 -11.52 16.25
N ILE A 200 -2.86 -11.79 17.07
CA ILE A 200 -1.76 -12.69 16.74
C ILE A 200 -2.28 -14.11 16.50
N ALA A 201 -3.15 -14.64 17.37
CA ALA A 201 -3.72 -15.97 17.23
C ALA A 201 -4.54 -16.10 15.93
N ILE A 202 -5.41 -15.12 15.64
CA ILE A 202 -6.23 -15.09 14.41
C ILE A 202 -5.34 -15.05 13.18
N LEU A 203 -4.34 -14.17 13.15
CA LEU A 203 -3.42 -14.06 12.03
C LEU A 203 -2.63 -15.37 11.83
N THR A 204 -2.15 -15.97 12.92
CA THR A 204 -1.44 -17.27 12.91
C THR A 204 -2.33 -18.37 12.33
N PHE A 205 -3.60 -18.42 12.75
CA PHE A 205 -4.58 -19.37 12.25
C PHE A 205 -4.78 -19.21 10.74
N LEU A 206 -5.08 -17.99 10.28
CA LEU A 206 -5.38 -17.72 8.87
C LEU A 206 -4.20 -18.09 7.95
N VAL A 207 -2.99 -17.65 8.30
CA VAL A 207 -1.78 -17.92 7.51
C VAL A 207 -1.48 -19.42 7.49
N SER A 208 -1.50 -20.08 8.65
CA SER A 208 -1.24 -21.52 8.76
C SER A 208 -2.29 -22.35 8.02
N PHE A 209 -3.55 -21.93 8.07
CA PHE A 209 -4.65 -22.58 7.36
C PHE A 209 -4.47 -22.51 5.84
N VAL A 210 -4.11 -21.33 5.32
CA VAL A 210 -3.86 -21.12 3.88
C VAL A 210 -2.64 -21.91 3.42
N ILE A 211 -1.52 -21.86 4.14
CA ILE A 211 -0.30 -22.60 3.80
C ILE A 211 -0.56 -24.11 3.82
N CYS A 212 -1.19 -24.63 4.88
CA CYS A 212 -1.49 -26.05 5.00
C CYS A 212 -2.48 -26.51 3.92
N GLY A 213 -3.52 -25.72 3.64
CA GLY A 213 -4.46 -25.98 2.56
C GLY A 213 -3.78 -26.03 1.19
N PHE A 214 -2.87 -25.10 0.92
CA PHE A 214 -2.09 -25.06 -0.32
C PHE A 214 -1.18 -26.29 -0.46
N LEU A 215 -0.46 -26.68 0.59
CA LEU A 215 0.39 -27.88 0.60
C LEU A 215 -0.42 -29.16 0.37
N LEU A 216 -1.62 -29.27 0.95
CA LEU A 216 -2.53 -30.39 0.72
C LEU A 216 -3.01 -30.44 -0.74
N LEU A 217 -3.32 -29.29 -1.35
CA LEU A 217 -3.71 -29.20 -2.76
C LEU A 217 -2.56 -29.57 -3.69
N LEU A 218 -1.34 -29.13 -3.39
CA LEU A 218 -0.14 -29.53 -4.13
C LEU A 218 0.12 -31.04 -4.02
N GLY A 219 0.05 -31.59 -2.80
CA GLY A 219 0.20 -33.03 -2.57
C GLY A 219 -0.87 -33.85 -3.31
N ARG A 220 -2.12 -33.36 -3.35
CA ARG A 220 -3.19 -33.99 -4.14
C ARG A 220 -2.90 -33.92 -5.63
N ARG A 221 -2.44 -32.78 -6.15
CA ARG A 221 -2.11 -32.60 -7.57
C ARG A 221 -0.92 -33.46 -7.99
N ALA A 222 0.12 -33.57 -7.17
CA ALA A 222 1.26 -34.45 -7.41
C ALA A 222 0.81 -35.92 -7.46
N ARG A 223 -0.02 -36.35 -6.50
CA ARG A 223 -0.61 -37.71 -6.51
C ARG A 223 -1.48 -37.97 -7.73
N GLN A 224 -2.29 -36.99 -8.16
CA GLN A 224 -3.10 -37.11 -9.39
C GLN A 224 -2.22 -37.18 -10.64
N GLY A 225 -1.18 -36.35 -10.74
CA GLY A 225 -0.23 -36.41 -11.86
C GLY A 225 0.53 -37.74 -11.92
N TRP A 226 0.88 -38.33 -10.77
CA TRP A 226 1.48 -39.67 -10.72
C TRP A 226 0.49 -40.77 -11.12
N LYS A 227 -0.78 -40.66 -10.72
CA LYS A 227 -1.84 -41.57 -11.19
C LYS A 227 -2.09 -41.44 -12.68
N GLU A 228 -2.20 -40.21 -13.21
CA GLU A 228 -2.38 -39.96 -14.64
C GLU A 228 -1.17 -40.43 -15.46
N ALA A 229 0.06 -40.28 -14.94
CA ALA A 229 1.27 -40.81 -15.57
C ALA A 229 1.32 -42.35 -15.54
N ALA A 230 0.84 -42.97 -14.46
CA ALA A 230 0.69 -44.42 -14.36
C ALA A 230 -0.41 -44.95 -15.29
N ASP A 231 -1.56 -44.27 -15.35
CA ASP A 231 -2.70 -44.61 -16.19
C ASP A 231 -2.36 -44.43 -17.69
N ALA A 232 -1.60 -43.38 -18.04
CA ALA A 232 -1.08 -43.14 -19.39
C ALA A 232 -0.06 -44.20 -19.84
N ALA A 233 0.67 -44.81 -18.90
CA ALA A 233 1.56 -45.94 -19.19
C ALA A 233 0.79 -47.26 -19.41
N SER A 234 -0.47 -47.36 -18.96
CA SER A 234 -1.32 -48.57 -19.08
C SER A 234 -2.40 -48.54 -20.18
N GLY A 235 -2.53 -47.46 -20.95
CA GLY A 235 -3.21 -47.46 -22.26
C GLY A 235 -4.45 -46.57 -22.43
N GLY A 236 -4.47 -45.83 -23.55
CA GLY A 236 -5.63 -45.76 -24.46
C GLY A 236 -6.85 -44.90 -24.12
N GLY A 237 -6.71 -43.74 -23.47
CA GLY A 237 -7.85 -42.83 -23.22
C GLY A 237 -8.03 -41.72 -24.26
N ALA A 238 -9.01 -41.84 -25.18
CA ALA A 238 -9.35 -40.80 -26.14
C ALA A 238 -9.84 -39.50 -25.46
N PRO A 239 -9.46 -38.29 -25.94
CA PRO A 239 -9.83 -37.03 -25.29
C PRO A 239 -11.32 -36.75 -25.43
N LYS A 240 -12.03 -36.69 -24.30
CA LYS A 240 -13.43 -36.23 -24.22
C LYS A 240 -13.54 -34.81 -24.77
N ARG A 241 -14.23 -34.65 -25.91
CA ARG A 241 -14.59 -33.35 -26.49
C ARG A 241 -15.40 -32.56 -25.46
N ARG A 242 -14.78 -31.49 -24.96
CA ARG A 242 -15.39 -30.52 -24.05
C ARG A 242 -16.54 -29.81 -24.77
N ALA A 243 -17.75 -29.90 -24.22
CA ALA A 243 -18.94 -29.28 -24.77
C ALA A 243 -18.73 -27.77 -24.97
N VAL A 244 -18.93 -27.31 -26.21
CA VAL A 244 -18.91 -25.89 -26.58
C VAL A 244 -20.15 -25.24 -25.95
N ARG A 245 -19.94 -24.55 -24.84
CA ARG A 245 -20.99 -23.73 -24.21
C ARG A 245 -21.20 -22.50 -25.09
N THR A 246 -22.40 -22.40 -25.65
CA THR A 246 -22.88 -21.30 -26.48
C THR A 246 -22.74 -19.95 -25.75
N LEU A 247 -22.23 -18.95 -26.48
CA LEU A 247 -21.97 -17.59 -25.98
C LEU A 247 -23.31 -16.86 -25.71
N PRO A 248 -23.44 -16.10 -24.62
CA PRO A 248 -24.55 -15.16 -24.45
C PRO A 248 -24.44 -14.03 -25.49
N ALA A 249 -25.59 -13.62 -26.02
CA ALA A 249 -25.74 -12.55 -27.01
C ALA A 249 -25.17 -11.20 -26.53
N ALA A 250 -24.84 -10.33 -27.49
CA ALA A 250 -24.14 -9.06 -27.35
C ALA A 250 -24.82 -7.98 -26.47
N GLY A 251 -26.01 -8.24 -25.92
CA GLY A 251 -26.75 -7.33 -25.03
C GLY A 251 -26.40 -7.42 -23.54
N GLY A 252 -25.34 -8.15 -23.15
CA GLY A 252 -25.01 -8.43 -21.75
C GLY A 252 -23.68 -7.88 -21.22
N MET A 253 -23.09 -6.88 -21.88
CA MET A 253 -21.74 -6.37 -21.59
C MET A 253 -21.78 -4.93 -21.08
N TRP A 254 -20.94 -4.62 -20.10
CA TRP A 254 -20.80 -3.28 -19.52
C TRP A 254 -20.36 -2.27 -20.61
N PRO A 255 -20.96 -1.07 -20.70
CA PRO A 255 -21.86 -0.42 -19.73
C PRO A 255 -23.35 -0.74 -19.89
N HIS A 256 -23.74 -1.70 -20.72
CA HIS A 256 -25.15 -2.06 -20.94
C HIS A 256 -25.56 -3.37 -20.24
N THR A 257 -24.77 -3.82 -19.25
CA THR A 257 -25.05 -5.05 -18.53
C THR A 257 -26.03 -4.84 -17.37
N THR A 258 -26.87 -5.83 -17.11
CA THR A 258 -27.71 -5.93 -15.91
C THR A 258 -26.96 -6.49 -14.68
N ARG A 259 -25.69 -6.87 -14.83
CA ARG A 259 -24.89 -7.41 -13.72
C ARG A 259 -24.51 -6.30 -12.75
N VAL A 260 -24.88 -6.45 -11.48
CA VAL A 260 -24.61 -5.47 -10.41
C VAL A 260 -23.10 -5.30 -10.15
N LEU A 261 -22.34 -6.40 -10.09
CA LEU A 261 -20.92 -6.36 -9.71
C LEU A 261 -20.03 -5.47 -10.61
N PRO A 262 -20.09 -5.51 -11.96
CA PRO A 262 -19.37 -4.56 -12.80
C PRO A 262 -19.70 -3.09 -12.50
N TRP A 263 -20.95 -2.77 -12.17
CA TRP A 263 -21.35 -1.42 -11.79
C TRP A 263 -20.79 -1.01 -10.42
N MET A 264 -20.75 -1.92 -9.45
CA MET A 264 -20.11 -1.65 -8.16
C MET A 264 -18.61 -1.37 -8.30
N ILE A 265 -17.91 -2.12 -9.16
CA ILE A 265 -16.50 -1.86 -9.47
C ILE A 265 -16.33 -0.52 -10.18
N ALA A 266 -17.16 -0.20 -11.17
CA ALA A 266 -17.12 1.10 -11.83
C ALA A 266 -17.37 2.26 -10.85
N GLY A 267 -18.37 2.12 -9.96
CA GLY A 267 -18.66 3.09 -8.90
C GLY A 267 -17.49 3.26 -7.93
N PHE A 268 -16.86 2.15 -7.50
CA PHE A 268 -15.66 2.23 -6.66
C PHE A 268 -14.51 2.93 -7.38
N MET A 269 -14.28 2.66 -8.67
CA MET A 269 -13.30 3.40 -9.46
C MET A 269 -13.64 4.90 -9.53
N ALA A 270 -14.91 5.29 -9.63
CA ALA A 270 -15.30 6.70 -9.56
C ALA A 270 -14.90 7.34 -8.22
N VAL A 271 -15.18 6.65 -7.11
CA VAL A 271 -14.76 7.08 -5.75
C VAL A 271 -13.25 7.29 -5.70
N LEU A 272 -12.46 6.32 -6.20
CA LEU A 272 -11.00 6.43 -6.24
C LEU A 272 -10.48 7.65 -7.02
N TRP A 273 -11.17 8.08 -8.08
CA TRP A 273 -10.68 9.16 -8.95
C TRP A 273 -11.25 10.53 -8.63
N LEU A 274 -12.41 10.60 -7.98
CA LEU A 274 -13.20 11.83 -7.85
C LEU A 274 -13.48 12.24 -6.41
N THR A 275 -13.06 11.45 -5.42
CA THR A 275 -13.28 11.77 -4.01
C THR A 275 -12.00 11.63 -3.20
N PRO A 276 -11.81 12.46 -2.15
CA PRO A 276 -10.73 12.30 -1.20
C PRO A 276 -11.08 11.22 -0.17
N PHE A 277 -11.33 10.00 -0.65
CA PHE A 277 -11.89 8.92 0.17
C PHE A 277 -11.01 8.54 1.38
N ASN A 278 -9.71 8.83 1.33
CA ASN A 278 -8.76 8.60 2.42
C ASN A 278 -8.80 9.68 3.51
N THR A 279 -9.48 10.80 3.30
CA THR A 279 -9.71 11.84 4.32
C THR A 279 -11.17 11.91 4.76
N ILE A 280 -12.02 11.04 4.22
CA ILE A 280 -13.44 10.92 4.58
C ILE A 280 -13.58 9.83 5.65
N GLN A 281 -14.06 10.21 6.84
CA GLN A 281 -14.26 9.32 7.99
C GLN A 281 -15.68 9.44 8.54
N LEU A 282 -16.12 8.45 9.33
CA LEU A 282 -17.39 8.52 10.07
C LEU A 282 -17.26 9.49 11.25
N THR A 283 -18.28 10.33 11.47
CA THR A 283 -18.35 11.28 12.61
C THR A 283 -18.39 10.55 13.96
N ALA A 284 -18.83 9.29 13.99
CA ALA A 284 -18.81 8.48 15.20
C ALA A 284 -17.38 8.06 15.57
N SER A 285 -16.96 8.36 16.81
CA SER A 285 -15.68 7.93 17.38
C SER A 285 -15.67 6.43 17.65
N LEU A 286 -15.40 5.65 16.60
CA LEU A 286 -15.19 4.21 16.71
C LEU A 286 -13.72 3.94 17.08
N PRO A 287 -13.43 2.80 17.75
CA PRO A 287 -12.06 2.40 18.10
C PRO A 287 -11.15 2.16 16.89
N PHE A 288 -11.71 2.16 15.67
CA PHE A 288 -10.98 2.04 14.42
C PHE A 288 -11.43 3.15 13.47
N ASP A 289 -10.47 3.80 12.83
CA ASP A 289 -10.70 4.80 11.79
C ASP A 289 -11.35 4.14 10.56
N LEU A 290 -12.67 4.31 10.40
CA LEU A 290 -13.45 3.80 9.27
C LEU A 290 -13.47 4.82 8.14
N LYS A 291 -12.37 4.85 7.38
CA LYS A 291 -12.27 5.57 6.11
C LYS A 291 -13.28 5.02 5.09
N LEU A 292 -13.65 5.86 4.12
CA LEU A 292 -14.71 5.54 3.15
C LEU A 292 -14.48 4.23 2.38
N ASP A 293 -13.24 3.92 1.99
CA ASP A 293 -12.90 2.68 1.30
C ASP A 293 -13.14 1.44 2.18
N ARG A 294 -12.85 1.54 3.48
CA ARG A 294 -13.05 0.48 4.49
C ARG A 294 -14.53 0.19 4.75
N LEU A 295 -15.43 1.07 4.35
CA LEU A 295 -16.89 0.86 4.40
C LEU A 295 -17.43 0.26 3.09
N VAL A 296 -16.96 0.77 1.95
CA VAL A 296 -17.47 0.36 0.63
C VAL A 296 -16.95 -1.02 0.22
N LEU A 297 -15.66 -1.30 0.42
CA LEU A 297 -15.05 -2.56 -0.03
C LEU A 297 -15.67 -3.82 0.60
N PRO A 298 -15.93 -3.89 1.91
CA PRO A 298 -16.59 -5.05 2.51
C PRO A 298 -17.95 -5.37 1.88
N VAL A 299 -18.74 -4.36 1.51
CA VAL A 299 -20.04 -4.55 0.82
C VAL A 299 -19.84 -5.16 -0.56
N ILE A 300 -18.85 -4.67 -1.32
CA ILE A 300 -18.51 -5.24 -2.64
C ILE A 300 -18.02 -6.69 -2.47
N ILE A 301 -17.15 -6.95 -1.49
CA ILE A 301 -16.59 -8.28 -1.19
C ILE A 301 -17.70 -9.25 -0.79
N ALA A 302 -18.63 -8.84 0.07
CA ALA A 302 -19.77 -9.66 0.48
C ALA A 302 -20.68 -9.99 -0.72
N THR A 303 -20.97 -9.02 -1.57
CA THR A 303 -21.76 -9.21 -2.79
C THR A 303 -21.04 -10.14 -3.78
N TRP A 304 -19.73 -9.97 -3.92
CA TRP A 304 -18.88 -10.82 -4.75
C TRP A 304 -18.84 -12.27 -4.25
N ALA A 305 -18.65 -12.47 -2.95
CA ALA A 305 -18.65 -13.78 -2.32
C ALA A 305 -20.01 -14.47 -2.45
N LEU A 306 -21.12 -13.73 -2.22
CA LEU A 306 -22.47 -14.24 -2.41
C LEU A 306 -22.73 -14.62 -3.87
N ALA A 307 -22.34 -13.79 -4.83
CA ALA A 307 -22.48 -14.09 -6.25
C ALA A 307 -21.65 -15.31 -6.68
N MET A 308 -20.48 -15.52 -6.08
CA MET A 308 -19.69 -16.73 -6.28
C MET A 308 -20.39 -17.97 -5.69
N ALA A 309 -20.99 -17.86 -4.50
CA ALA A 309 -21.67 -18.96 -3.84
C ALA A 309 -22.97 -19.37 -4.55
N VAL A 310 -23.77 -18.40 -4.99
CA VAL A 310 -25.03 -18.64 -5.74
C VAL A 310 -24.77 -19.23 -7.12
N GLY A 311 -23.66 -18.86 -7.75
CA GLY A 311 -23.32 -19.31 -9.10
C GLY A 311 -24.22 -18.70 -10.18
N GLY A 312 -24.15 -19.25 -11.40
CA GLY A 312 -24.94 -18.80 -12.55
C GLY A 312 -24.18 -17.98 -13.60
N PRO A 313 -24.86 -17.45 -14.63
CA PRO A 313 -24.22 -16.76 -15.76
C PRO A 313 -23.55 -15.42 -15.39
N SER A 314 -24.02 -14.78 -14.33
CA SER A 314 -23.52 -13.52 -13.78
C SER A 314 -22.39 -13.71 -12.76
N ALA A 315 -22.14 -14.95 -12.31
CA ALA A 315 -21.14 -15.22 -11.29
C ALA A 315 -19.70 -14.87 -11.74
N PRO A 316 -18.85 -14.37 -10.83
CA PRO A 316 -17.45 -14.11 -11.11
C PRO A 316 -16.72 -15.37 -11.58
N ARG A 317 -15.76 -15.21 -12.50
CA ARG A 317 -14.98 -16.31 -13.07
C ARG A 317 -13.55 -16.26 -12.55
N PHE A 318 -13.24 -17.08 -11.57
CA PHE A 318 -11.89 -17.19 -11.06
C PHE A 318 -11.01 -17.99 -12.04
N LYS A 319 -10.00 -17.33 -12.62
CA LYS A 319 -9.00 -17.94 -13.49
C LYS A 319 -7.61 -17.47 -13.04
N PRO A 320 -6.88 -18.30 -12.27
CA PRO A 320 -5.62 -17.86 -11.68
C PRO A 320 -4.57 -17.59 -12.77
N THR A 321 -3.86 -16.49 -12.63
CA THR A 321 -2.73 -16.10 -13.48
C THR A 321 -1.46 -15.94 -12.64
N TRP A 322 -0.30 -15.79 -13.27
CA TRP A 322 0.94 -15.48 -12.56
C TRP A 322 0.87 -14.17 -11.75
N ILE A 323 0.04 -13.21 -12.16
CA ILE A 323 -0.21 -11.98 -11.39
C ILE A 323 -0.88 -12.31 -10.05
N HIS A 324 -1.85 -13.24 -10.05
CA HIS A 324 -2.50 -13.69 -8.81
C HIS A 324 -1.49 -14.32 -7.85
N ALA A 325 -0.63 -15.20 -8.38
CA ALA A 325 0.40 -15.86 -7.59
C ALA A 325 1.37 -14.84 -6.98
N ALA A 326 1.80 -13.83 -7.74
CA ALA A 326 2.73 -12.82 -7.25
C ALA A 326 2.11 -11.94 -6.14
N ILE A 327 0.86 -11.47 -6.31
CA ILE A 327 0.15 -10.70 -5.28
C ILE A 327 -0.04 -11.53 -4.00
N VAL A 328 -0.53 -12.77 -4.12
CA VAL A 328 -0.74 -13.66 -2.95
C VAL A 328 0.58 -13.99 -2.27
N SER A 329 1.68 -14.16 -3.01
CA SER A 329 3.00 -14.41 -2.43
C SER A 329 3.52 -13.21 -1.65
N PHE A 330 3.31 -11.99 -2.15
CA PHE A 330 3.67 -10.77 -1.41
C PHE A 330 2.85 -10.63 -0.12
N ILE A 331 1.53 -10.80 -0.18
CA ILE A 331 0.65 -10.79 1.01
C ILE A 331 1.09 -11.86 2.01
N GLY A 332 1.39 -13.07 1.53
CA GLY A 332 1.87 -14.17 2.36
C GLY A 332 3.20 -13.84 3.05
N ALA A 333 4.17 -13.28 2.31
CA ALA A 333 5.45 -12.87 2.87
C ALA A 333 5.30 -11.75 3.91
N ALA A 334 4.44 -10.77 3.66
CA ALA A 334 4.11 -9.70 4.61
C ALA A 334 3.52 -10.27 5.91
N CYS A 335 2.52 -11.15 5.81
CA CYS A 335 1.93 -11.79 6.99
C CYS A 335 2.92 -12.67 7.75
N ILE A 336 3.76 -13.44 7.06
CA ILE A 336 4.81 -14.25 7.69
C ILE A 336 5.80 -13.36 8.44
N GLY A 337 6.26 -12.24 7.84
CA GLY A 337 7.19 -11.32 8.50
C GLY A 337 6.65 -10.73 9.79
N VAL A 338 5.35 -10.37 9.81
CA VAL A 338 4.69 -9.88 11.04
C VAL A 338 4.55 -10.99 12.08
N LEU A 339 4.20 -12.21 11.67
CA LEU A 339 4.08 -13.34 12.59
C LEU A 339 5.41 -13.74 13.21
N LEU A 340 6.50 -13.73 12.44
CA LEU A 340 7.85 -14.04 12.93
C LEU A 340 8.31 -13.03 13.99
N ASN A 341 7.92 -11.75 13.85
CA ASN A 341 8.29 -10.68 14.77
C ASN A 341 7.18 -10.29 15.76
N ALA A 342 6.07 -11.03 15.82
CA ALA A 342 4.86 -10.63 16.54
C ALA A 342 5.11 -10.29 18.01
N ARG A 343 5.99 -11.04 18.69
CA ARG A 343 6.36 -10.77 20.09
C ARG A 343 7.12 -9.45 20.24
N ALA A 344 8.10 -9.20 19.38
CA ALA A 344 8.90 -7.98 19.42
C ALA A 344 8.03 -6.76 19.10
N LEU A 345 7.21 -6.85 18.04
CA LEU A 345 6.25 -5.81 17.65
C LEU A 345 5.22 -5.51 18.74
N ASN A 346 4.78 -6.54 19.46
CA ASN A 346 3.83 -6.37 20.56
C ASN A 346 4.50 -5.71 21.78
N GLN A 347 5.77 -6.01 22.06
CA GLN A 347 6.56 -5.35 23.10
C GLN A 347 6.90 -3.90 22.76
N SER A 348 7.12 -3.57 21.48
CA SER A 348 7.30 -2.20 21.02
C SER A 348 6.01 -1.42 20.81
N LEU A 349 4.84 -2.04 21.04
CA LEU A 349 3.51 -1.46 20.79
C LEU A 349 3.26 -1.09 19.31
N GLU A 350 3.99 -1.72 18.39
CA GLU A 350 3.91 -1.51 16.93
C GLU A 350 2.99 -2.53 16.23
N PHE A 351 2.57 -3.59 16.95
CA PHE A 351 1.78 -4.67 16.37
C PHE A 351 0.43 -4.21 15.81
N ASP A 352 -0.26 -3.28 16.47
CA ASP A 352 -1.55 -2.76 16.04
C ASP A 352 -1.46 -1.97 14.72
N LEU A 353 -0.41 -1.17 14.55
CA LEU A 353 -0.16 -0.46 13.29
C LEU A 353 0.07 -1.45 12.15
N SER A 354 0.91 -2.45 12.39
CA SER A 354 1.23 -3.50 11.42
C SER A 354 0.00 -4.34 11.05
N SER A 355 -0.87 -4.67 12.02
CA SER A 355 -2.11 -5.43 11.78
C SER A 355 -3.09 -4.63 10.90
N LYS A 356 -3.26 -3.33 11.16
CA LYS A 356 -4.05 -2.41 10.32
C LYS A 356 -3.51 -2.33 8.89
N LYS A 357 -2.19 -2.25 8.72
CA LYS A 357 -1.53 -2.20 7.39
C LYS A 357 -1.65 -3.53 6.64
N ILE A 358 -1.55 -4.68 7.31
CA ILE A 358 -1.83 -6.00 6.69
C ILE A 358 -3.27 -6.06 6.19
N LEU A 359 -4.24 -5.64 7.01
CA LEU A 359 -5.64 -5.66 6.62
C LEU A 359 -5.88 -4.82 5.36
N LEU A 360 -5.27 -3.62 5.31
CA LEU A 360 -5.30 -2.77 4.12
C LEU A 360 -4.66 -3.44 2.89
N LEU A 361 -3.52 -4.12 3.07
CA LEU A 361 -2.87 -4.88 2.00
C LEU A 361 -3.75 -6.05 1.50
N VAL A 362 -4.49 -6.71 2.39
CA VAL A 362 -5.46 -7.75 2.01
C VAL A 362 -6.61 -7.13 1.22
N PHE A 363 -7.12 -5.96 1.59
CA PHE A 363 -8.14 -5.25 0.82
C PHE A 363 -7.67 -4.88 -0.58
N TYR A 364 -6.41 -4.43 -0.73
CA TYR A 364 -5.76 -4.23 -2.02
C TYR A 364 -5.77 -5.51 -2.87
N GLY A 365 -5.32 -6.63 -2.30
CA GLY A 365 -5.36 -7.93 -2.97
C GLY A 365 -6.78 -8.36 -3.36
N CYS A 366 -7.75 -8.19 -2.48
CA CYS A 366 -9.16 -8.50 -2.73
C CYS A 366 -9.72 -7.67 -3.90
N LEU A 367 -9.41 -6.37 -3.99
CA LEU A 367 -9.84 -5.55 -5.13
C LEU A 367 -9.32 -6.14 -6.45
N PHE A 368 -8.03 -6.48 -6.52
CA PHE A 368 -7.47 -7.13 -7.71
C PHE A 368 -8.24 -8.41 -8.06
N MET A 369 -8.47 -9.29 -7.07
CA MET A 369 -9.17 -10.56 -7.25
C MET A 369 -10.61 -10.35 -7.74
N MET A 370 -11.29 -9.33 -7.21
CA MET A 370 -12.63 -8.94 -7.64
C MET A 370 -12.62 -8.45 -9.08
N VAL A 371 -11.76 -7.47 -9.44
CA VAL A 371 -11.70 -6.95 -10.82
C VAL A 371 -11.35 -8.06 -11.82
N ALA A 372 -10.36 -8.89 -11.50
CA ALA A 372 -9.92 -10.00 -12.35
C ALA A 372 -11.00 -11.07 -12.59
N SER A 373 -11.94 -11.24 -11.65
CA SER A 373 -12.99 -12.26 -11.74
C SER A 373 -14.35 -11.72 -12.20
N ILE A 374 -14.65 -10.44 -11.93
CA ILE A 374 -15.93 -9.78 -12.28
C ILE A 374 -15.92 -9.32 -13.74
N VAL A 375 -14.83 -8.66 -14.16
CA VAL A 375 -14.73 -8.02 -15.47
C VAL A 375 -14.45 -9.07 -16.54
N ARG A 376 -15.24 -9.06 -17.62
CA ARG A 376 -15.03 -9.95 -18.76
C ARG A 376 -14.04 -9.34 -19.74
N LYS A 377 -13.29 -10.19 -20.47
CA LYS A 377 -12.29 -9.78 -21.48
C LYS A 377 -12.81 -8.66 -22.40
N GLN A 378 -14.04 -8.75 -22.92
CA GLN A 378 -14.58 -7.75 -23.85
C GLN A 378 -15.03 -6.42 -23.20
N GLU A 379 -15.14 -6.36 -21.88
CA GLU A 379 -15.50 -5.12 -21.15
C GLU A 379 -14.26 -4.26 -20.86
N VAL A 380 -13.07 -4.86 -20.90
CA VAL A 380 -11.81 -4.18 -20.54
C VAL A 380 -11.57 -2.89 -21.34
N PRO A 381 -11.75 -2.84 -22.67
CA PRO A 381 -11.61 -1.58 -23.41
C PRO A 381 -12.58 -0.48 -22.95
N ALA A 382 -13.79 -0.84 -22.51
CA ALA A 382 -14.76 0.11 -21.98
C ALA A 382 -14.34 0.61 -20.59
N PHE A 383 -13.90 -0.27 -19.70
CA PHE A 383 -13.36 0.12 -18.39
C PHE A 383 -12.13 1.03 -18.50
N LEU A 384 -11.23 0.79 -19.47
CA LEU A 384 -10.08 1.69 -19.69
C LEU A 384 -10.51 3.07 -20.20
N LYS A 385 -11.46 3.14 -21.13
CA LYS A 385 -12.03 4.43 -21.59
C LYS A 385 -12.72 5.17 -20.46
N TYR A 386 -13.44 4.44 -19.60
CA TYR A 386 -14.08 4.99 -18.41
C TYR A 386 -13.03 5.55 -17.42
N THR A 387 -11.99 4.77 -17.13
CA THR A 387 -10.85 5.20 -16.30
C THR A 387 -10.19 6.45 -16.86
N LEU A 388 -9.99 6.52 -18.18
CA LEU A 388 -9.46 7.70 -18.84
C LEU A 388 -10.38 8.92 -18.66
N GLY A 389 -11.70 8.73 -18.78
CA GLY A 389 -12.68 9.80 -18.53
C GLY A 389 -12.58 10.34 -17.11
N LEU A 390 -12.55 9.44 -16.11
CA LEU A 390 -12.36 9.80 -14.71
C LEU A 390 -11.02 10.52 -14.48
N ALA A 391 -9.94 10.04 -15.08
CA ALA A 391 -8.62 10.66 -14.98
C ALA A 391 -8.56 12.07 -15.61
N VAL A 392 -9.28 12.30 -16.71
CA VAL A 392 -9.42 13.63 -17.31
C VAL A 392 -10.20 14.57 -16.40
N ILE A 393 -11.29 14.12 -15.77
CA ILE A 393 -12.05 14.92 -14.80
C ILE A 393 -11.16 15.25 -13.59
N CYS A 394 -10.47 14.25 -13.04
CA CYS A 394 -9.49 14.41 -11.98
C CYS A 394 -8.42 15.46 -12.33
N ALA A 395 -7.86 15.37 -13.55
CA ALA A 395 -6.84 16.30 -14.03
C ALA A 395 -7.38 17.73 -14.18
N LEU A 396 -8.59 17.90 -14.72
CA LEU A 396 -9.23 19.20 -14.85
C LEU A 396 -9.51 19.83 -13.47
N GLY A 397 -9.99 19.05 -12.50
CA GLY A 397 -10.20 19.55 -11.13
C GLY A 397 -8.89 19.91 -10.43
N THR A 398 -7.80 19.18 -10.70
CA THR A 398 -6.46 19.51 -10.17
C THR A 398 -5.91 20.81 -10.78
N ILE A 399 -6.10 21.02 -12.09
CA ILE A 399 -5.76 22.30 -12.74
C ILE A 399 -6.64 23.42 -12.21
N TRP A 400 -7.92 23.16 -11.93
CA TRP A 400 -8.81 24.13 -11.32
C TRP A 400 -8.32 24.58 -9.95
N GLU A 401 -7.98 23.63 -9.07
CA GLU A 401 -7.38 23.92 -7.76
C GLU A 401 -6.11 24.76 -7.89
N TYR A 402 -5.23 24.40 -8.83
CA TYR A 402 -4.00 25.15 -9.11
C TYR A 402 -4.27 26.62 -9.51
N ARG A 403 -5.28 26.84 -10.35
CA ARG A 403 -5.58 28.15 -10.94
C ARG A 403 -6.38 29.06 -10.00
N PHE A 404 -7.31 28.47 -9.26
CA PHE A 404 -8.32 29.20 -8.47
C PHE A 404 -8.16 29.03 -6.96
N HIS A 405 -7.18 28.26 -6.49
CA HIS A 405 -6.95 28.00 -5.06
C HIS A 405 -8.17 27.40 -4.36
N TYR A 406 -8.91 26.56 -5.09
CA TYR A 406 -10.14 25.96 -4.62
C TYR A 406 -10.23 24.49 -5.03
N ASN A 407 -10.26 23.59 -4.05
CA ASN A 407 -10.33 22.16 -4.28
C ASN A 407 -11.79 21.69 -4.39
N VAL A 408 -12.23 21.45 -5.63
CA VAL A 408 -13.60 21.01 -5.96
C VAL A 408 -13.93 19.63 -5.38
N PHE A 409 -12.93 18.74 -5.24
CA PHE A 409 -13.18 17.36 -4.78
C PHE A 409 -13.59 17.31 -3.31
N TYR A 410 -12.92 18.10 -2.47
CA TYR A 410 -13.21 18.19 -1.05
C TYR A 410 -14.56 18.85 -0.80
N ASP A 411 -14.81 20.01 -1.43
CA ASP A 411 -16.08 20.74 -1.29
C ASP A 411 -17.28 19.93 -1.79
N LEU A 412 -17.17 19.30 -2.97
CA LEU A 412 -18.26 18.51 -3.52
C LEU A 412 -18.54 17.28 -2.65
N SER A 413 -17.49 16.64 -2.11
CA SER A 413 -17.66 15.49 -1.22
C SER A 413 -18.34 15.89 0.09
N ASP A 414 -17.97 17.03 0.66
CA ASP A 414 -18.59 17.59 1.88
C ASP A 414 -20.08 17.90 1.69
N LYS A 415 -20.45 18.42 0.51
CA LYS A 415 -21.85 18.74 0.17
C LYS A 415 -22.70 17.52 -0.21
N LEU A 416 -22.11 16.52 -0.86
CA LEU A 416 -22.85 15.36 -1.37
C LEU A 416 -22.98 14.24 -0.33
N LEU A 417 -22.04 14.12 0.60
CA LEU A 417 -22.07 13.06 1.60
C LEU A 417 -23.04 13.42 2.73
N PRO A 418 -23.79 12.44 3.26
CA PRO A 418 -24.64 12.67 4.43
C PRO A 418 -23.80 13.10 5.65
N GLY A 419 -24.37 13.91 6.54
CA GLY A 419 -23.68 14.45 7.74
C GLY A 419 -23.18 13.42 8.78
N ILE A 420 -23.31 12.11 8.49
CA ILE A 420 -22.63 11.05 9.22
C ILE A 420 -21.14 10.93 8.84
N PHE A 421 -20.73 11.58 7.74
CA PHE A 421 -19.35 11.64 7.28
C PHE A 421 -18.74 13.00 7.60
N GLN A 422 -17.49 12.97 8.02
CA GLN A 422 -16.63 14.14 8.13
C GLN A 422 -15.58 14.07 7.01
N VAL A 423 -15.53 15.11 6.20
CA VAL A 423 -14.53 15.27 5.14
C VAL A 423 -13.36 16.09 5.71
N GLY A 424 -12.13 15.67 5.43
CA GLY A 424 -10.95 16.46 5.77
C GLY A 424 -10.93 17.83 5.07
N SER A 425 -9.91 18.64 5.36
CA SER A 425 -9.72 19.94 4.70
C SER A 425 -8.53 19.90 3.73
N ALA A 426 -8.63 20.64 2.63
CA ALA A 426 -7.54 20.87 1.69
C ALA A 426 -7.17 22.36 1.67
N GLU A 427 -6.06 22.71 2.32
CA GLU A 427 -5.50 24.06 2.27
C GLU A 427 -4.87 24.34 0.89
N SER A 428 -5.70 24.78 -0.05
CA SER A 428 -5.31 25.03 -1.45
C SER A 428 -4.35 26.24 -1.63
N THR A 429 -4.17 27.03 -0.57
CA THR A 429 -3.19 28.13 -0.48
C THR A 429 -1.94 27.73 0.31
N GLY A 430 -1.93 26.56 0.94
CA GLY A 430 -0.81 26.07 1.74
C GLY A 430 0.44 25.80 0.90
N VAL A 431 1.60 25.94 1.54
CA VAL A 431 2.91 25.64 0.96
C VAL A 431 3.62 24.59 1.81
N ASP A 432 4.49 23.80 1.18
CA ASP A 432 5.40 22.91 1.91
C ASP A 432 6.64 23.66 2.41
N ASP A 433 7.53 22.93 3.11
CA ASP A 433 8.78 23.46 3.68
C ASP A 433 9.73 24.08 2.63
N LEU A 434 9.52 23.77 1.35
CA LEU A 434 10.26 24.32 0.21
C LEU A 434 9.53 25.52 -0.44
N GLY A 435 8.45 26.01 0.17
CA GLY A 435 7.63 27.10 -0.35
C GLY A 435 6.80 26.72 -1.59
N ARG A 436 6.65 25.42 -1.89
CA ARG A 436 5.88 24.95 -3.06
C ARG A 436 4.43 24.75 -2.68
N ARG A 437 3.52 25.16 -3.57
CA ARG A 437 2.07 25.04 -3.32
C ARG A 437 1.63 23.58 -3.21
N LEU A 438 0.71 23.32 -2.29
CA LEU A 438 0.13 22.02 -2.03
C LEU A 438 -1.13 21.77 -2.87
N THR A 439 -1.00 21.77 -4.20
CA THR A 439 -2.10 21.36 -5.10
C THR A 439 -2.27 19.84 -5.04
N ARG A 440 -3.34 19.36 -4.39
CA ARG A 440 -3.50 17.94 -4.02
C ARG A 440 -4.40 17.16 -4.95
N GLY A 441 -5.27 17.79 -5.73
CA GLY A 441 -6.33 17.11 -6.47
C GLY A 441 -7.26 16.37 -5.50
N PRO A 442 -7.76 15.16 -5.86
CA PRO A 442 -8.57 14.34 -4.95
C PRO A 442 -7.73 13.58 -3.91
N GLY A 443 -6.40 13.71 -3.91
CA GLY A 443 -5.52 13.03 -2.95
C GLY A 443 -5.37 13.79 -1.63
N GLU A 444 -4.64 13.17 -0.70
CA GLU A 444 -4.21 13.81 0.55
C GLU A 444 -2.89 14.59 0.35
N HIS A 445 -2.05 14.13 -0.59
CA HIS A 445 -0.76 14.73 -0.89
C HIS A 445 -0.56 14.92 -2.40
N PRO A 446 0.16 15.97 -2.87
CA PRO A 446 0.34 16.20 -4.32
C PRO A 446 1.07 15.07 -5.07
N LEU A 447 1.92 14.30 -4.37
CA LEU A 447 2.62 13.15 -4.95
C LEU A 447 1.66 12.03 -5.36
N GLU A 448 0.57 11.84 -4.60
CA GLU A 448 -0.47 10.84 -4.88
C GLU A 448 -1.13 11.13 -6.23
N THR A 449 -1.58 12.36 -6.44
CA THR A 449 -2.22 12.79 -7.70
C THR A 449 -1.29 12.67 -8.90
N VAL A 450 0.01 12.94 -8.74
CA VAL A 450 1.00 12.69 -9.79
C VAL A 450 1.04 11.21 -10.19
N ALA A 451 1.07 10.30 -9.22
CA ALA A 451 1.10 8.87 -9.49
C ALA A 451 -0.20 8.39 -10.16
N MET A 452 -1.36 8.84 -9.66
CA MET A 452 -2.67 8.54 -10.25
C MET A 452 -2.68 8.91 -11.75
N LEU A 453 -2.41 10.18 -12.06
CA LEU A 453 -2.44 10.70 -13.43
C LEU A 453 -1.39 10.01 -14.32
N SER A 454 -0.18 9.78 -13.79
CA SER A 454 0.89 9.08 -14.52
C SER A 454 0.50 7.67 -14.92
N MET A 455 -0.26 6.95 -14.08
CA MET A 455 -0.78 5.62 -14.42
C MET A 455 -1.92 5.64 -15.43
N ALA A 456 -2.63 6.77 -15.61
CA ALA A 456 -3.68 6.91 -16.63
C ALA A 456 -3.17 7.43 -17.99
N ILE A 457 -2.08 8.20 -18.02
CA ILE A 457 -1.45 8.69 -19.27
C ILE A 457 -1.24 7.59 -20.33
N PRO A 458 -0.77 6.36 -20.00
CA PRO A 458 -0.63 5.29 -20.98
C PRO A 458 -1.91 5.00 -21.76
N ILE A 459 -3.08 5.10 -21.11
CA ILE A 459 -4.38 4.83 -21.74
C ILE A 459 -4.63 5.86 -22.86
N ALA A 460 -4.30 7.13 -22.62
CA ALA A 460 -4.43 8.20 -23.61
C ALA A 460 -3.40 8.04 -24.74
N LEU A 461 -2.13 7.86 -24.43
CA LEU A 461 -1.06 7.76 -25.44
C LEU A 461 -1.24 6.54 -26.35
N VAL A 462 -1.59 5.39 -25.78
CA VAL A 462 -1.84 4.17 -26.55
C VAL A 462 -3.15 4.27 -27.34
N GLY A 463 -4.18 4.92 -26.79
CA GLY A 463 -5.41 5.26 -27.52
C GLY A 463 -5.16 6.18 -28.73
N MET A 464 -4.26 7.16 -28.58
CA MET A 464 -3.83 8.05 -29.66
C MET A 464 -3.13 7.29 -30.79
N LEU A 465 -2.24 6.34 -30.45
CA LEU A 465 -1.53 5.48 -31.41
C LEU A 465 -2.49 4.56 -32.19
N GLY A 466 -3.51 4.01 -31.52
CA GLY A 466 -4.50 3.11 -32.13
C GLY A 466 -5.64 3.80 -32.89
N SER A 467 -5.74 5.13 -32.83
CA SER A 467 -6.86 5.87 -33.42
C SER A 467 -6.72 6.06 -34.93
N GLN A 468 -7.77 5.67 -35.67
CA GLN A 468 -7.86 5.81 -37.12
C GLN A 468 -8.34 7.21 -37.55
N THR A 469 -9.19 7.85 -36.74
CA THR A 469 -9.74 9.17 -37.06
C THR A 469 -8.88 10.29 -36.46
N ARG A 470 -8.73 11.40 -37.20
CA ARG A 470 -8.03 12.61 -36.71
C ARG A 470 -8.65 13.16 -35.43
N ARG A 471 -9.99 13.15 -35.35
CA ARG A 471 -10.74 13.62 -34.16
C ARG A 471 -10.41 12.80 -32.92
N GLN A 472 -10.45 11.47 -32.99
CA GLN A 472 -10.10 10.63 -31.84
C GLN A 472 -8.65 10.81 -31.43
N ARG A 473 -7.73 10.90 -32.41
CA ARG A 473 -6.31 11.16 -32.14
C ARG A 473 -6.12 12.49 -31.39
N LEU A 474 -6.82 13.54 -31.80
CA LEU A 474 -6.79 14.83 -31.13
C LEU A 474 -7.35 14.75 -29.69
N LEU A 475 -8.48 14.06 -29.49
CA LEU A 475 -9.08 13.90 -28.16
C LEU A 475 -8.17 13.15 -27.18
N TYR A 476 -7.55 12.05 -27.61
CA TYR A 476 -6.58 11.33 -26.79
C TYR A 476 -5.31 12.15 -26.54
N GLY A 477 -4.83 12.89 -27.54
CA GLY A 477 -3.70 13.81 -27.39
C GLY A 477 -3.99 14.91 -26.38
N LEU A 478 -5.17 15.52 -26.46
CA LEU A 478 -5.63 16.53 -25.51
C LEU A 478 -5.75 15.95 -24.09
N ALA A 479 -6.34 14.76 -23.93
CA ALA A 479 -6.41 14.08 -22.65
C ALA A 479 -5.02 13.84 -22.03
N ALA A 480 -4.05 13.39 -22.84
CA ALA A 480 -2.66 13.22 -22.38
C ALA A 480 -2.04 14.57 -21.94
N CYS A 481 -2.26 15.65 -22.69
CA CYS A 481 -1.75 16.98 -22.34
C CYS A 481 -2.37 17.53 -21.04
N ILE A 482 -3.69 17.35 -20.86
CA ILE A 482 -4.40 17.78 -19.65
C ILE A 482 -3.86 17.02 -18.43
N MET A 483 -3.71 15.70 -18.52
CA MET A 483 -3.15 14.90 -17.41
C MET A 483 -1.70 15.28 -17.09
N LEU A 484 -0.87 15.54 -18.11
CA LEU A 484 0.51 16.02 -17.90
C LEU A 484 0.53 17.40 -17.23
N ALA A 485 -0.31 18.33 -17.68
CA ALA A 485 -0.41 19.67 -17.10
C ALA A 485 -0.86 19.62 -15.64
N ALA A 486 -1.87 18.78 -15.33
CA ALA A 486 -2.34 18.55 -13.97
C ALA A 486 -1.27 17.90 -13.07
N GLY A 487 -0.49 16.96 -13.59
CA GLY A 487 0.66 16.42 -12.87
C GLY A 487 1.69 17.50 -12.57
N ILE A 488 2.03 18.33 -13.55
CA ILE A 488 3.04 19.40 -13.41
C ILE A 488 2.56 20.52 -12.46
N SER A 489 1.27 20.82 -12.40
CA SER A 489 0.72 21.83 -11.48
C SER A 489 0.90 21.49 -9.99
N THR A 490 1.27 20.26 -9.65
CA THR A 490 1.60 19.83 -8.28
C THR A 490 2.99 20.26 -7.79
N TYR A 491 3.82 20.85 -8.67
CA TYR A 491 5.21 21.24 -8.38
C TYR A 491 6.15 20.09 -7.98
N ARG A 492 5.77 18.83 -8.22
CA ARG A 492 6.58 17.66 -7.86
C ARG A 492 7.47 17.18 -9.02
N LYS A 493 8.75 16.89 -8.74
CA LYS A 493 9.72 16.34 -9.72
C LYS A 493 9.24 15.03 -10.37
N SER A 494 8.51 14.21 -9.61
CA SER A 494 7.91 12.96 -10.07
C SER A 494 6.94 13.15 -11.24
N ALA A 495 6.35 14.35 -11.42
CA ALA A 495 5.46 14.68 -12.53
C ALA A 495 6.15 14.68 -13.89
N LEU A 496 7.49 14.70 -13.93
CA LEU A 496 8.27 14.53 -15.16
C LEU A 496 8.79 13.09 -15.30
N LEU A 497 9.33 12.53 -14.21
CA LEU A 497 9.97 11.21 -14.24
C LEU A 497 8.98 10.07 -14.48
N ALA A 498 7.80 10.11 -13.85
CA ALA A 498 6.81 9.04 -13.99
C ALA A 498 6.21 8.99 -15.41
N PRO A 499 5.75 10.11 -16.03
CA PRO A 499 5.31 10.07 -17.42
C PRO A 499 6.44 9.78 -18.43
N LEU A 500 7.68 10.18 -18.14
CA LEU A 500 8.83 9.80 -18.97
C LEU A 500 8.98 8.28 -19.03
N SER A 501 8.85 7.59 -17.90
CA SER A 501 8.91 6.11 -17.86
C SER A 501 7.81 5.45 -18.70
N VAL A 502 6.62 6.06 -18.75
CA VAL A 502 5.52 5.64 -19.63
C VAL A 502 5.91 5.78 -21.10
N ILE A 503 6.43 6.94 -21.49
CA ILE A 503 6.86 7.22 -22.86
C ILE A 503 7.96 6.23 -23.27
N LEU A 504 8.95 5.99 -22.42
CA LEU A 504 10.03 5.02 -22.67
C LEU A 504 9.51 3.59 -22.80
N THR A 505 8.53 3.18 -21.97
CA THR A 505 7.91 1.86 -22.06
C THR A 505 7.14 1.70 -23.37
N ILE A 506 6.37 2.71 -23.77
CA ILE A 506 5.67 2.70 -25.07
C ILE A 506 6.69 2.71 -26.22
N ALA A 507 7.78 3.47 -26.11
CA ALA A 507 8.85 3.50 -27.10
C ALA A 507 9.49 2.12 -27.26
N TYR A 508 9.72 1.37 -26.19
CA TYR A 508 10.27 0.02 -26.24
C TYR A 508 9.43 -0.93 -27.11
N PHE A 509 8.09 -0.87 -27.00
CA PHE A 509 7.20 -1.74 -27.78
C PHE A 509 6.78 -1.17 -29.15
N ARG A 510 6.67 0.16 -29.28
CA ARG A 510 6.07 0.85 -30.43
C ARG A 510 6.87 2.09 -30.90
N ARG A 511 8.21 2.05 -30.81
CA ARG A 511 9.15 3.14 -31.19
C ARG A 511 8.75 3.91 -32.45
N ARG A 512 8.52 3.20 -33.55
CA ARG A 512 8.24 3.81 -34.86
C ARG A 512 6.90 4.56 -34.89
N GLU A 513 5.90 4.07 -34.17
CA GLU A 513 4.58 4.71 -34.11
C GLU A 513 4.64 5.94 -33.19
N LEU A 514 5.38 5.84 -32.07
CA LEU A 514 5.56 6.94 -31.12
C LEU A 514 6.34 8.11 -31.74
N LEU A 515 7.42 7.84 -32.48
CA LEU A 515 8.22 8.89 -33.14
C LEU A 515 7.41 9.71 -34.15
N LYS A 516 6.40 9.12 -34.80
CA LYS A 516 5.48 9.85 -35.69
C LYS A 516 4.62 10.88 -34.94
N LEU A 517 4.47 10.73 -33.62
CA LEU A 517 3.73 11.65 -32.76
C LEU A 517 4.63 12.69 -32.09
N ALA A 518 5.95 12.67 -32.33
CA ALA A 518 6.88 13.64 -31.73
C ALA A 518 6.53 15.12 -32.00
N PRO A 519 6.06 15.52 -33.21
CA PRO A 519 5.61 16.89 -33.44
C PRO A 519 4.41 17.28 -32.56
N LEU A 520 3.53 16.33 -32.25
CA LEU A 520 2.41 16.55 -31.32
C LEU A 520 2.91 16.75 -29.88
N GLY A 521 4.04 16.15 -29.52
CA GLY A 521 4.69 16.35 -28.24
C GLY A 521 5.13 17.80 -28.02
N LEU A 522 5.64 18.47 -29.06
CA LEU A 522 5.99 19.90 -28.99
C LEU A 522 4.76 20.77 -28.72
N VAL A 523 3.64 20.48 -29.38
CA VAL A 523 2.36 21.14 -29.11
C VAL A 523 1.91 20.88 -27.67
N GLY A 524 2.11 19.65 -27.17
CA GLY A 524 1.82 19.30 -25.79
C GLY A 524 2.58 20.14 -24.76
N ILE A 525 3.86 20.46 -25.02
CA ILE A 525 4.65 21.35 -24.14
C ILE A 525 4.04 22.75 -24.05
N VAL A 526 3.56 23.28 -25.18
CA VAL A 526 2.87 24.58 -25.22
C VAL A 526 1.56 24.52 -24.43
N VAL A 527 0.76 23.49 -24.63
CA VAL A 527 -0.51 23.29 -23.90
C VAL A 527 -0.27 23.19 -22.39
N VAL A 528 0.74 22.44 -21.96
CA VAL A 528 1.13 22.34 -20.55
C VAL A 528 1.51 23.71 -19.98
N ARG A 529 2.30 24.52 -20.70
CA ARG A 529 2.66 25.87 -20.24
C ARG A 529 1.46 26.80 -20.10
N ILE A 530 0.44 26.64 -20.96
CA ILE A 530 -0.80 27.44 -20.90
C ILE A 530 -1.67 27.00 -19.72
N LEU A 531 -1.82 25.69 -19.51
CA LEU A 531 -2.70 25.15 -18.45
C LEU A 531 -2.09 25.29 -17.05
N SER A 532 -0.77 25.16 -16.92
CA SER A 532 -0.04 25.26 -15.65
C SER A 532 1.11 26.29 -15.75
N PRO A 533 0.82 27.59 -15.88
CA PRO A 533 1.84 28.63 -16.05
C PRO A 533 2.78 28.70 -14.84
N GLY A 534 4.10 28.71 -15.08
CA GLY A 534 5.13 28.80 -14.03
C GLY A 534 5.50 27.48 -13.33
N ALA A 535 4.61 26.48 -13.34
CA ALA A 535 4.83 25.22 -12.65
C ALA A 535 6.02 24.41 -13.21
N LEU A 536 6.12 24.29 -14.54
CA LEU A 536 7.24 23.60 -15.19
C LEU A 536 8.59 24.27 -14.89
N GLY A 537 8.63 25.61 -14.86
CA GLY A 537 9.83 26.38 -14.53
C GLY A 537 10.28 26.12 -13.09
N SER A 538 9.35 26.07 -12.14
CA SER A 538 9.65 25.72 -10.75
C SER A 538 10.20 24.30 -10.60
N ILE A 539 9.64 23.30 -11.29
CA ILE A 539 10.18 21.93 -11.25
C ILE A 539 11.61 21.88 -11.82
N LEU A 540 11.87 22.53 -12.95
CA LEU A 540 13.20 22.59 -13.55
C LEU A 540 14.20 23.33 -12.65
N PHE A 541 13.74 24.37 -11.94
CA PHE A 541 14.56 25.09 -10.95
C PHE A 541 14.99 24.14 -9.82
N GLN A 542 14.09 23.28 -9.33
CA GLN A 542 14.39 22.29 -8.29
C GLN A 542 15.40 21.20 -8.70
N LEU A 543 15.73 21.06 -9.99
CA LEU A 543 16.73 20.09 -10.49
C LEU A 543 18.16 20.63 -10.42
N HIS A 544 18.36 21.93 -10.15
CA HIS A 544 19.69 22.51 -10.06
C HIS A 544 20.28 22.33 -8.65
N ALA A 545 21.37 21.58 -8.55
CA ALA A 545 21.93 21.09 -7.27
C ALA A 545 22.41 22.16 -6.28
N ASN A 546 22.78 23.36 -6.75
CA ASN A 546 23.52 24.35 -5.93
C ASN A 546 22.72 25.61 -5.51
N ARG A 547 21.39 25.66 -5.70
CA ARG A 547 20.65 26.93 -5.56
C ARG A 547 19.62 27.03 -4.45
N LEU A 548 19.29 25.92 -3.78
CA LEU A 548 18.24 25.94 -2.76
C LEU A 548 18.73 25.69 -1.34
N ASP A 549 19.98 25.32 -1.09
CA ASP A 549 20.49 24.91 0.24
C ASP A 549 19.65 23.83 0.96
N VAL A 550 18.59 23.32 0.32
CA VAL A 550 17.73 22.24 0.80
C VAL A 550 18.07 20.98 0.01
N GLY A 551 18.85 20.12 0.65
CA GLY A 551 19.43 18.92 0.08
C GLY A 551 18.46 17.75 -0.09
N THR A 552 17.37 17.92 -0.86
CA THR A 552 16.41 16.81 -1.10
C THR A 552 17.04 15.51 -1.63
N VAL A 553 18.24 15.56 -2.23
CA VAL A 553 19.01 14.38 -2.68
C VAL A 553 19.98 13.89 -1.59
N SER A 554 20.60 14.78 -0.82
CA SER A 554 21.48 14.39 0.29
C SER A 554 20.69 13.78 1.45
N ASP A 555 19.50 14.30 1.74
CA ASP A 555 18.59 13.75 2.76
C ASP A 555 18.18 12.31 2.41
N ARG A 556 17.94 12.05 1.12
CA ARG A 556 17.66 10.69 0.63
C ARG A 556 18.86 9.77 0.68
N SER A 557 20.08 10.31 0.60
CA SER A 557 21.30 9.51 0.69
C SER A 557 21.59 9.09 2.12
N SER A 558 21.32 9.96 3.11
CA SER A 558 21.48 9.64 4.53
C SER A 558 20.43 8.64 5.02
N ASP A 559 19.25 8.57 4.41
CA ASP A 559 18.25 7.53 4.71
C ASP A 559 18.81 6.12 4.57
N TYR A 560 19.65 5.87 3.55
CA TYR A 560 20.26 4.55 3.34
C TYR A 560 21.19 4.15 4.49
N ASP A 561 21.87 5.12 5.10
CA ASP A 561 22.77 4.89 6.23
C ASP A 561 21.98 4.71 7.52
N ALA A 562 20.96 5.56 7.75
CA ALA A 562 20.12 5.52 8.94
C ALA A 562 19.39 4.18 9.12
N VAL A 563 18.93 3.54 8.02
CA VAL A 563 18.18 2.28 8.11
C VAL A 563 19.05 1.02 8.10
N ARG A 564 20.38 1.13 7.92
CA ARG A 564 21.28 -0.04 7.91
C ARG A 564 21.08 -0.94 9.13
N PRO A 565 21.00 -0.42 10.38
CA PRO A 565 20.81 -1.25 11.55
C PRO A 565 19.52 -2.09 11.48
N ASP A 566 18.41 -1.53 10.99
CA ASP A 566 17.15 -2.27 10.83
C ASP A 566 17.25 -3.37 9.76
N VAL A 567 17.92 -3.09 8.64
CA VAL A 567 18.11 -4.06 7.56
C VAL A 567 19.00 -5.22 8.01
N TRP A 568 20.11 -4.94 8.70
CA TRP A 568 21.05 -5.97 9.15
C TRP A 568 20.49 -6.84 10.28
N THR A 569 19.64 -6.28 11.14
CA THR A 569 19.00 -7.05 12.21
C THR A 569 17.89 -7.97 11.71
N HIS A 570 17.23 -7.61 10.61
CA HIS A 570 16.11 -8.38 10.06
C HIS A 570 16.20 -8.57 8.53
N LEU A 571 17.31 -9.11 8.03
CA LEU A 571 17.62 -9.15 6.59
C LEU A 571 16.57 -9.87 5.72
N ALA A 572 16.04 -11.01 6.17
CA ALA A 572 15.17 -11.86 5.35
C ALA A 572 13.74 -11.33 5.28
N PHE A 573 13.06 -11.20 6.42
CA PHE A 573 11.63 -10.88 6.53
C PHE A 573 11.34 -9.49 7.13
N GLY A 574 12.38 -8.68 7.36
CA GLY A 574 12.24 -7.35 7.93
C GLY A 574 11.65 -7.36 9.34
N ARG A 575 11.29 -6.18 9.81
CA ARG A 575 10.67 -5.97 11.13
C ARG A 575 9.22 -6.47 11.20
N GLY A 576 8.56 -6.56 10.05
CA GLY A 576 7.13 -6.81 9.89
C GLY A 576 6.48 -5.74 9.01
N TYR A 577 5.63 -6.14 8.08
CA TYR A 577 4.98 -5.23 7.14
C TYR A 577 4.22 -4.10 7.83
N GLY A 578 4.54 -2.85 7.50
CA GLY A 578 3.87 -1.67 8.06
C GLY A 578 4.11 -1.44 9.55
N SER A 579 5.18 -2.02 10.12
CA SER A 579 5.57 -1.77 11.51
C SER A 579 6.43 -0.53 11.68
N TYR A 580 7.11 -0.10 10.63
CA TYR A 580 7.95 1.09 10.66
C TYR A 580 7.10 2.37 10.55
N ASP A 581 6.92 3.05 11.69
CA ASP A 581 6.18 4.29 11.81
C ASP A 581 7.06 5.53 11.58
N HIS A 582 6.65 6.42 10.69
CA HIS A 582 7.38 7.64 10.34
C HIS A 582 7.25 8.76 11.39
N VAL A 583 6.31 8.64 12.33
CA VAL A 583 6.20 9.59 13.46
C VAL A 583 7.20 9.23 14.55
N SER A 584 7.40 7.93 14.76
CA SER A 584 8.33 7.40 15.77
C SER A 584 9.76 7.28 15.25
N TYR A 585 9.93 7.19 13.93
CA TYR A 585 11.22 6.99 13.26
C TYR A 585 11.45 8.02 12.15
N ARG A 586 12.49 7.80 11.35
CA ARG A 586 12.86 8.64 10.21
C ARG A 586 11.90 8.47 9.04
N ILE A 587 11.52 9.56 8.38
CA ILE A 587 10.67 9.49 7.17
C ILE A 587 11.50 8.86 6.03
N LEU A 588 10.96 7.81 5.39
CA LEU A 588 11.63 7.12 4.29
C LEU A 588 11.01 7.51 2.95
N ASP A 589 11.75 8.28 2.18
CA ASP A 589 11.29 8.90 0.93
C ASP A 589 11.37 7.92 -0.29
N SER A 590 11.16 6.63 -0.04
CA SER A 590 11.24 5.54 -1.01
C SER A 590 10.48 4.30 -0.53
N GLU A 591 9.51 3.84 -1.33
CA GLU A 591 8.81 2.59 -1.08
C GLU A 591 9.78 1.40 -1.06
N MET A 592 10.81 1.40 -1.91
CA MET A 592 11.77 0.28 -1.96
C MET A 592 12.55 0.15 -0.66
N LEU A 593 12.99 1.28 -0.11
CA LEU A 593 13.71 1.33 1.16
C LEU A 593 12.79 0.95 2.31
N GLY A 594 11.57 1.49 2.34
CA GLY A 594 10.56 1.13 3.33
C GLY A 594 10.23 -0.36 3.31
N ARG A 595 10.07 -0.97 2.12
CA ARG A 595 9.81 -2.42 1.99
C ARG A 595 11.01 -3.27 2.39
N LEU A 596 12.23 -2.81 2.17
CA LEU A 596 13.43 -3.49 2.66
C LEU A 596 13.48 -3.54 4.19
N VAL A 597 13.11 -2.46 4.87
CA VAL A 597 13.05 -2.39 6.35
C VAL A 597 11.88 -3.22 6.90
N ASP A 598 10.68 -3.03 6.34
CA ASP A 598 9.46 -3.66 6.81
C ASP A 598 9.43 -5.17 6.53
N THR A 599 9.83 -5.58 5.33
CA THR A 599 9.62 -6.96 4.83
C THR A 599 10.89 -7.69 4.45
N GLY A 600 12.05 -7.05 4.59
CA GLY A 600 13.34 -7.63 4.25
C GLY A 600 13.49 -7.86 2.74
N ILE A 601 14.58 -8.56 2.38
CA ILE A 601 14.87 -8.88 0.98
C ILE A 601 13.77 -9.77 0.38
N VAL A 602 13.22 -10.71 1.16
CA VAL A 602 12.21 -11.65 0.64
C VAL A 602 10.93 -10.92 0.26
N GLY A 603 10.42 -10.04 1.13
CA GLY A 603 9.22 -9.27 0.84
C GLY A 603 9.45 -8.24 -0.26
N LEU A 604 10.61 -7.58 -0.32
CA LEU A 604 10.98 -6.68 -1.42
C LEU A 604 11.00 -7.40 -2.76
N LEU A 605 11.57 -8.61 -2.83
CA LEU A 605 11.57 -9.42 -4.05
C LEU A 605 10.14 -9.79 -4.48
N PHE A 606 9.27 -10.16 -3.54
CA PHE A 606 7.86 -10.45 -3.87
C PHE A 606 7.08 -9.19 -4.26
N TYR A 607 7.36 -8.05 -3.66
CA TYR A 607 6.81 -6.75 -4.07
C TYR A 607 7.23 -6.41 -5.50
N ALA A 608 8.52 -6.51 -5.82
CA ALA A 608 9.03 -6.27 -7.16
C ALA A 608 8.44 -7.27 -8.16
N LEU A 609 8.35 -8.56 -7.78
CA LEU A 609 7.74 -9.60 -8.60
C LEU A 609 6.25 -9.31 -8.84
N MET A 610 5.51 -8.81 -7.85
CA MET A 610 4.11 -8.41 -7.99
C MET A 610 3.97 -7.40 -9.13
N VAL A 611 4.76 -6.32 -9.13
CA VAL A 611 4.68 -5.28 -10.16
C VAL A 611 5.22 -5.77 -11.52
N VAL A 612 6.37 -6.44 -11.53
CA VAL A 612 7.00 -6.97 -12.76
C VAL A 612 6.14 -8.05 -13.42
N SER A 613 5.40 -8.85 -12.64
CA SER A 613 4.51 -9.88 -13.17
C SER A 613 3.44 -9.30 -14.09
N ILE A 614 2.96 -8.07 -13.83
CA ILE A 614 1.99 -7.37 -14.68
C ILE A 614 2.61 -7.12 -16.06
N VAL A 615 3.85 -6.61 -16.10
CA VAL A 615 4.58 -6.34 -17.35
C VAL A 615 4.87 -7.62 -18.12
N LEU A 616 5.35 -8.66 -17.43
CA LEU A 616 5.68 -9.96 -18.04
C LEU A 616 4.42 -10.63 -18.61
N ALA A 617 3.31 -10.58 -17.88
CA ALA A 617 2.03 -11.14 -18.30
C ALA A 617 1.46 -10.38 -19.52
N ALA A 618 1.63 -9.06 -19.59
CA ALA A 618 1.21 -8.25 -20.72
C ALA A 618 2.06 -8.48 -21.99
N ARG A 619 3.36 -8.78 -21.84
CA ARG A 619 4.33 -8.88 -22.94
C ARG A 619 3.88 -9.81 -24.06
N GLY A 620 3.30 -10.96 -23.74
CA GLY A 620 2.79 -11.92 -24.72
C GLY A 620 1.65 -11.36 -25.57
N VAL A 621 0.71 -10.63 -24.94
CA VAL A 621 -0.43 -10.00 -25.60
C VAL A 621 0.02 -8.82 -26.47
N ILE A 622 0.95 -7.99 -25.96
CA ILE A 622 1.50 -6.84 -26.69
C ILE A 622 2.17 -7.29 -27.98
N ARG A 623 3.00 -8.34 -27.92
CA ARG A 623 3.77 -8.87 -29.06
C ARG A 623 2.91 -9.45 -30.18
N ARG A 624 1.72 -9.97 -29.87
CA ARG A 624 0.78 -10.47 -30.89
C ARG A 624 0.23 -9.37 -31.80
N ARG A 625 0.31 -8.10 -31.38
CA ARG A 625 -0.17 -6.92 -32.13
C ARG A 625 -1.64 -7.00 -32.56
N ASP A 626 -2.45 -7.73 -31.81
CA ASP A 626 -3.90 -7.73 -31.98
C ASP A 626 -4.45 -6.30 -31.80
N PRO A 627 -5.23 -5.76 -32.76
CA PRO A 627 -5.71 -4.38 -32.72
C PRO A 627 -6.64 -4.08 -31.54
N VAL A 628 -7.29 -5.10 -30.96
CA VAL A 628 -8.22 -4.97 -29.84
C VAL A 628 -7.50 -5.17 -28.51
N TRP A 629 -6.64 -6.19 -28.40
CA TRP A 629 -6.06 -6.60 -27.11
C TRP A 629 -4.65 -6.06 -26.82
N SER A 630 -3.86 -5.77 -27.86
CA SER A 630 -2.52 -5.20 -27.69
C SER A 630 -2.53 -3.81 -27.04
N PRO A 631 -3.43 -2.87 -27.41
CA PRO A 631 -3.42 -1.53 -26.82
C PRO A 631 -3.75 -1.52 -25.31
N PRO A 632 -4.83 -2.17 -24.81
CA PRO A 632 -5.09 -2.28 -23.38
C PRO A 632 -3.92 -2.88 -22.58
N ALA A 633 -3.32 -3.96 -23.09
CA ALA A 633 -2.20 -4.61 -22.42
C ALA A 633 -0.96 -3.71 -22.35
N LEU A 634 -0.67 -2.95 -23.41
CA LEU A 634 0.44 -2.00 -23.43
C LEU A 634 0.21 -0.84 -22.45
N ALA A 635 -1.02 -0.32 -22.37
CA ALA A 635 -1.36 0.73 -21.42
C ALA A 635 -1.12 0.27 -19.98
N VAL A 636 -1.66 -0.89 -19.58
CA VAL A 636 -1.46 -1.44 -18.22
C VAL A 636 0.01 -1.73 -17.93
N ALA A 637 0.77 -2.27 -18.90
CA ALA A 637 2.19 -2.53 -18.71
C ALA A 637 2.99 -1.23 -18.46
N ALA A 638 2.70 -0.16 -19.20
CA ALA A 638 3.33 1.14 -18.99
C ALA A 638 2.89 1.79 -17.67
N SER A 639 1.63 1.62 -17.24
CA SER A 639 1.18 2.04 -15.90
C SER A 639 1.94 1.30 -14.79
N ALA A 640 2.19 0.00 -14.94
CA ALA A 640 2.96 -0.78 -13.97
C ALA A 640 4.43 -0.34 -13.88
N VAL A 641 5.05 0.01 -15.02
CA VAL A 641 6.40 0.60 -15.01
C VAL A 641 6.40 1.98 -14.32
N ALA A 642 5.39 2.81 -14.58
CA ALA A 642 5.25 4.10 -13.90
C ALA A 642 5.11 3.93 -12.38
N PHE A 643 4.28 2.99 -11.93
CA PHE A 643 4.13 2.64 -10.53
C PHE A 643 5.47 2.17 -9.92
N LEU A 644 6.21 1.29 -10.61
CA LEU A 644 7.52 0.83 -10.17
C LEU A 644 8.51 1.99 -10.03
N VAL A 645 8.60 2.88 -11.02
CA VAL A 645 9.49 4.05 -10.98
C VAL A 645 9.12 4.96 -9.82
N VAL A 646 7.82 5.24 -9.64
CA VAL A 646 7.35 6.06 -8.52
C VAL A 646 7.66 5.41 -7.16
N SER A 647 7.66 4.08 -7.07
CA SER A 647 8.06 3.37 -5.85
C SER A 647 9.53 3.60 -5.46
N PHE A 648 10.40 3.94 -6.41
CA PHE A 648 11.77 4.40 -6.08
C PHE A 648 11.80 5.86 -5.63
N LEU A 649 10.82 6.67 -6.04
CA LEU A 649 10.80 8.11 -5.80
C LEU A 649 10.09 8.51 -4.51
N PHE A 650 9.13 7.75 -4.01
CA PHE A 650 8.49 7.99 -2.71
C PHE A 650 7.77 6.72 -2.22
N ASP A 651 7.25 6.78 -1.00
CA ASP A 651 6.48 5.75 -0.29
C ASP A 651 5.06 5.61 -0.87
N VAL A 652 4.98 5.15 -2.12
CA VAL A 652 3.74 5.10 -2.91
C VAL A 652 2.57 4.40 -2.20
N THR A 653 2.83 3.37 -1.38
CA THR A 653 1.76 2.62 -0.68
C THR A 653 1.22 3.31 0.57
N SER A 654 1.85 4.39 1.03
CA SER A 654 1.26 5.27 2.06
C SER A 654 0.03 6.02 1.55
N PHE A 655 -0.11 6.13 0.22
CA PHE A 655 -1.17 6.85 -0.49
C PHE A 655 -2.16 5.86 -1.13
N PRO A 656 -3.33 5.58 -0.51
CA PRO A 656 -4.20 4.48 -0.91
C PRO A 656 -4.72 4.51 -2.34
N HIS A 657 -4.83 5.68 -2.99
CA HIS A 657 -5.29 5.77 -4.38
C HIS A 657 -4.38 4.97 -5.31
N THR A 658 -3.08 5.03 -5.09
CA THR A 658 -2.09 4.48 -6.01
C THR A 658 -2.10 2.93 -6.08
N PRO A 659 -2.05 2.15 -4.97
CA PRO A 659 -2.16 0.69 -5.03
C PRO A 659 -3.53 0.26 -5.57
N TYR A 660 -4.63 0.94 -5.21
CA TYR A 660 -5.95 0.59 -5.74
C TYR A 660 -6.04 0.75 -7.26
N ILE A 661 -5.49 1.83 -7.84
CA ILE A 661 -5.49 2.06 -9.29
C ILE A 661 -4.66 0.99 -10.00
N ILE A 662 -3.42 0.74 -9.58
CA ILE A 662 -2.57 -0.23 -10.28
C ILE A 662 -3.13 -1.65 -10.19
N LEU A 663 -3.72 -2.03 -9.05
CA LEU A 663 -4.34 -3.35 -8.86
C LEU A 663 -5.64 -3.50 -9.65
N SER A 664 -6.41 -2.42 -9.80
CA SER A 664 -7.56 -2.40 -10.71
C SER A 664 -7.12 -2.62 -12.16
N LEU A 665 -6.09 -1.90 -12.62
CA LEU A 665 -5.52 -2.07 -13.96
C LEU A 665 -4.92 -3.47 -14.17
N ALA A 666 -4.24 -4.02 -13.16
CA ALA A 666 -3.71 -5.38 -13.17
C ALA A 666 -4.85 -6.42 -13.28
N GLY A 667 -5.97 -6.20 -12.58
CA GLY A 667 -7.16 -7.04 -12.68
C GLY A 667 -7.76 -7.04 -14.09
N LEU A 668 -7.84 -5.86 -14.73
CA LEU A 668 -8.27 -5.75 -16.12
C LEU A 668 -7.36 -6.52 -17.08
N LEU A 669 -6.04 -6.45 -16.88
CA LEU A 669 -5.08 -7.26 -17.65
C LEU A 669 -5.27 -8.76 -17.41
N ALA A 670 -5.47 -9.18 -16.16
CA ALA A 670 -5.72 -10.58 -15.83
C ALA A 670 -6.99 -11.11 -16.53
N ALA A 671 -8.03 -10.28 -16.67
CA ALA A 671 -9.23 -10.61 -17.42
C ALA A 671 -8.97 -10.79 -18.93
N ILE A 672 -8.05 -10.02 -19.52
CA ILE A 672 -7.62 -10.20 -20.93
C ILE A 672 -6.91 -11.54 -21.10
N ILE A 673 -5.93 -11.83 -20.25
CA ILE A 673 -5.06 -13.01 -20.36
C ILE A 673 -5.86 -14.30 -20.15
N SER A 674 -6.86 -14.25 -19.27
CA SER A 674 -7.67 -15.41 -18.91
C SER A 674 -8.85 -15.68 -19.85
N GLY A 675 -9.10 -14.84 -20.85
CA GLY A 675 -10.21 -15.03 -21.79
C GLY A 675 -9.97 -16.23 -22.73
N ASP A 676 -10.99 -17.07 -22.91
CA ASP A 676 -10.87 -18.34 -23.65
C ASP A 676 -10.52 -18.10 -25.13
N ALA A 677 -9.44 -18.74 -25.60
CA ALA A 677 -9.01 -18.71 -27.00
C ALA A 677 -10.08 -19.24 -27.97
N SER A 678 -11.03 -20.05 -27.49
CA SER A 678 -12.12 -20.62 -28.30
C SER A 678 -13.16 -19.60 -28.77
N ALA A 679 -13.20 -18.38 -28.20
CA ALA A 679 -14.09 -17.31 -28.65
C ALA A 679 -13.50 -16.47 -29.80
N ASP A 680 -12.19 -16.58 -30.04
CA ASP A 680 -11.48 -15.84 -31.10
C ASP A 680 -11.38 -16.65 -32.41
N ALA A 681 -12.04 -17.83 -32.51
CA ALA A 681 -12.13 -18.55 -33.77
C ALA A 681 -12.97 -17.73 -34.77
N PRO A 682 -12.44 -17.40 -35.98
CA PRO A 682 -13.22 -16.72 -36.99
C PRO A 682 -14.50 -17.50 -37.23
N ARG A 683 -15.64 -16.80 -37.23
CA ARG A 683 -16.93 -17.34 -37.67
C ARG A 683 -16.76 -17.73 -39.14
N ILE A 684 -16.31 -18.95 -39.40
CA ILE A 684 -16.53 -19.61 -40.67
C ILE A 684 -18.02 -19.91 -40.65
N THR A 685 -18.81 -18.95 -41.16
CA THR A 685 -20.17 -19.22 -41.58
C THR A 685 -20.05 -20.40 -42.54
N PRO A 686 -20.67 -21.57 -42.26
CA PRO A 686 -20.74 -22.62 -43.25
C PRO A 686 -21.56 -22.02 -44.39
N THR A 687 -20.89 -21.55 -45.44
CA THR A 687 -21.56 -21.14 -46.66
C THR A 687 -22.37 -22.36 -47.10
N THR A 688 -23.68 -22.18 -47.19
CA THR A 688 -24.70 -23.19 -47.54
C THR A 688 -24.46 -23.85 -48.91
N THR A 689 -23.38 -23.47 -49.59
CA THR A 689 -22.87 -24.05 -50.83
C THR A 689 -22.17 -25.41 -50.66
N ALA A 690 -21.60 -25.73 -49.49
CA ALA A 690 -20.87 -27.00 -49.31
C ALA A 690 -21.79 -28.23 -49.15
N VAL A 691 -22.99 -28.05 -48.58
CA VAL A 691 -23.97 -29.15 -48.43
C VAL A 691 -24.67 -29.44 -49.75
N ARG A 692 -24.91 -28.41 -50.60
CA ARG A 692 -25.58 -28.59 -51.89
C ARG A 692 -24.70 -29.31 -52.94
N ARG A 693 -23.36 -29.19 -52.84
CA ARG A 693 -22.44 -29.89 -53.76
C ARG A 693 -22.27 -31.39 -53.45
N ARG A 694 -22.51 -31.82 -52.20
CA ARG A 694 -22.48 -33.25 -51.83
C ARG A 694 -23.79 -33.98 -52.16
N GLN A 695 -24.95 -33.31 -52.12
CA GLN A 695 -26.22 -33.90 -52.55
C GLN A 695 -26.38 -33.99 -54.08
N ALA A 696 -25.81 -33.05 -54.85
CA ALA A 696 -25.85 -33.10 -56.31
C ALA A 696 -25.01 -34.23 -56.93
N SER A 697 -24.03 -34.78 -56.21
CA SER A 697 -23.17 -35.89 -56.69
C SER A 697 -23.78 -37.29 -56.54
N ARG A 698 -24.96 -37.42 -55.92
CA ARG A 698 -25.62 -38.72 -55.65
C ARG A 698 -26.80 -39.04 -56.57
N GLN A 699 -27.13 -38.18 -57.52
CA GLN A 699 -28.24 -38.40 -58.45
C GLN A 699 -27.76 -38.30 -59.91
N HIS A 700 -27.15 -39.36 -60.40
CA HIS A 700 -27.02 -39.61 -61.83
C HIS A 700 -27.44 -41.05 -62.14
N PRO A 701 -28.52 -41.26 -62.93
CA PRO A 701 -28.94 -42.59 -63.33
C PRO A 701 -28.01 -43.14 -64.42
N ARG A 702 -27.52 -44.37 -64.22
CA ARG A 702 -26.79 -45.14 -65.23
C ARG A 702 -27.67 -45.34 -66.47
N LYS A 703 -27.22 -44.85 -67.63
CA LYS A 703 -27.72 -45.27 -68.95
C LYS A 703 -26.86 -46.43 -69.49
N PRO A 704 -27.43 -47.33 -70.32
CA PRO A 704 -26.79 -48.55 -70.77
C PRO A 704 -25.84 -48.33 -71.95
N ARG A 705 -24.81 -49.19 -72.05
CA ARG A 705 -23.83 -49.27 -73.15
C ARG A 705 -24.49 -49.75 -74.46
N PRO A 706 -24.18 -49.14 -75.62
CA PRO A 706 -24.38 -49.78 -76.91
C PRO A 706 -23.12 -50.51 -77.40
N ALA A 707 -23.36 -51.50 -78.25
CA ALA A 707 -22.44 -52.50 -78.77
C ALA A 707 -21.34 -51.94 -79.68
N ALA A 708 -20.17 -52.58 -79.64
CA ALA A 708 -19.08 -52.37 -80.57
C ALA A 708 -19.25 -53.27 -81.80
N ALA A 709 -19.35 -52.66 -82.98
CA ALA A 709 -19.31 -53.34 -84.27
C ALA A 709 -17.84 -53.48 -84.74
N LYS A 710 -17.50 -54.71 -85.16
CA LYS A 710 -16.27 -55.11 -85.85
C LYS A 710 -16.09 -54.34 -87.17
N GLN A 711 -14.85 -54.05 -87.56
CA GLN A 711 -14.13 -54.77 -88.64
C GLN A 711 -12.77 -54.11 -88.94
N LEU A 712 -11.74 -54.94 -88.95
CA LEU A 712 -10.44 -54.70 -89.61
C LEU A 712 -10.29 -55.86 -90.61
N PRO A 713 -9.97 -55.63 -91.88
CA PRO A 713 -9.46 -56.69 -92.73
C PRO A 713 -7.93 -56.64 -92.73
N LEU A 714 -7.27 -57.79 -92.73
CA LEU A 714 -6.21 -58.11 -93.70
C LEU A 714 -5.76 -59.57 -93.54
N ARG A 715 -5.85 -60.27 -94.67
CA ARG A 715 -5.18 -61.53 -95.05
C ARG A 715 -3.70 -61.46 -94.66
N ARG A 716 -3.03 -62.50 -94.17
CA ARG A 716 -2.87 -63.88 -94.64
C ARG A 716 -2.50 -64.76 -93.44
#